data_AF-A0A1G6WDX2-F1
#
_entry.id   AF-A0A1G6WDX2-F1
#
_cell.length_a   1.000
_cell.length_b   1.000
_cell.length_c   1.000
_cell.angle_alpha   90.00
_cell.angle_beta   90.00
_cell.angle_gamma   90.00
#
_symmetry.space_group_name_H-M   'P 1'
#
loop_
_entity.id
_entity.type
_entity.pdbx_description
1 polymer ?
#
loop_
_entity_poly.entity_id
_entity_poly.type
_entity_poly.pdbx_seq_one_letter_code
_entity_poly.pdbx_strand_id
1 'polypeptide(L)'
;MPIQRIPGTDIEYFLILFDETGQERFEADGTRLSDLIRARLAGQTEPVTDVFVASHGWQGDVPAAIAQYDDWIGAMAACDADRRDMARRRAGFHPLLIGLHWPSLPWGIEDFVPDDAGVLSADHDADARALALQLNDRPETLAAICRILDYADTAGTLKLPPSIEADFAAVFDASGLRTGSAAGRPGADQDGFDPQEILTQSASSEAAVGSGQTTQVLGVGDAIRDAILAPLRQLSFSKMKDRARMFGETGAHALLNAMQDAGPRAHFHLMGHSFGCIVVSGMIAGGSGMPRLRRPVDSLFLVQGALSLWAYAKDVPYAPGTPGYFRRILEQDLVQGPLVTTRSKHDTALGKFYPLGVTVKGEFLLGDELPKYGGIGAFGIQGESATVNMLIAQAYIPYDFSEGRVFNLEASEVIKNGSGLSGAHSDIAHSEVAHAFWAAAIASIANQASIRSAGTRSWEAPTDFSGGLLGGDDPPASLPTAPMPTSAPARDATQEPSRWINAEFDELHADATLERGEWYTLAFDVDLMQRSTASAAKPIQTRELFGPDDRQIVLTVQIDTEDFDVSGHIGQIRLPRTGKSVTKARFDVSPLKSGPCCMKATILKDGQFIQQIDLTFTVGQPGTTAEVATRGRSMDSIAVLQPRDLSLQIRPSPENDYECVMCGAVATCVRLPITRERLESAVMSARAELLSVVMQRDTQGRYPFQCGIDIPEQANQTALQVMARAGALLMRRLFEGPGAGEDVRAMGKVLRRLATSPRRPLRIQIVAKTMPIPWSILYMGDASGDVPLDWNNFLGMRHIVEHMPFQNPMTVTDPEIVSNAPQLSVSLNVDPNIDIQFNGDFVKSQQAYWADRAARSGLQVTARTTSDALVTALRDAQTPDQILYFYCHAVSRGLTEPGGPGASSLALIGKSLTLDDLSLRTQREAPLAGNPLVFINACESAEMSPMFYDGFVPYFIDQGARGVIGTECKTPVLFAREWAERFFDRFLAGMPLGSTVLELRREFLERHRNPLGLLYAMYCDADTMILPGLR
;
A
#
# COMPACT_ATOMS: atom_id res chain seq x y z
N MET A 1 24.83 18.54 8.40
CA MET A 1 26.17 18.89 7.88
C MET A 1 25.93 19.36 6.45
N PRO A 2 26.55 20.46 6.02
CA PRO A 2 26.19 21.13 4.78
C PRO A 2 26.51 20.24 3.55
N ILE A 3 27.53 19.41 3.69
CA ILE A 3 27.75 18.23 2.86
C ILE A 3 27.03 17.06 3.53
N GLN A 4 25.99 16.55 2.86
CA GLN A 4 25.24 15.36 3.22
C GLN A 4 25.83 14.14 2.47
N ARG A 5 25.71 12.95 3.07
CA ARG A 5 26.28 11.72 2.51
C ARG A 5 25.21 10.64 2.36
N ILE A 6 25.07 10.13 1.15
CA ILE A 6 24.03 9.17 0.78
C ILE A 6 24.26 7.84 1.52
N PRO A 7 23.28 7.38 2.35
CA PRO A 7 23.40 6.17 3.15
C PRO A 7 23.89 4.95 2.36
N GLY A 8 24.89 4.25 2.91
CA GLY A 8 25.47 3.05 2.30
C GLY A 8 26.44 3.29 1.13
N THR A 9 26.73 4.54 0.74
CA THR A 9 27.62 4.86 -0.39
C THR A 9 28.81 5.74 -0.02
N ASP A 10 29.64 6.06 -1.01
CA ASP A 10 30.70 7.09 -1.01
C ASP A 10 30.27 8.41 -1.66
N ILE A 11 28.99 8.56 -2.04
CA ILE A 11 28.47 9.77 -2.70
C ILE A 11 28.03 10.81 -1.67
N GLU A 12 28.44 12.05 -1.92
CA GLU A 12 28.15 13.22 -1.10
C GLU A 12 27.49 14.32 -1.96
N TYR A 13 26.58 15.10 -1.37
CA TYR A 13 25.92 16.23 -2.00
C TYR A 13 25.87 17.44 -1.07
N PHE A 14 25.83 18.63 -1.67
CA PHE A 14 25.87 19.90 -0.97
C PHE A 14 24.44 20.42 -0.81
N LEU A 15 23.90 20.47 0.41
CA LEU A 15 22.54 20.93 0.68
C LEU A 15 22.53 22.40 1.08
N ILE A 16 22.21 23.27 0.13
CA ILE A 16 22.22 24.72 0.29
C ILE A 16 20.89 25.19 0.91
N LEU A 17 20.93 25.80 2.09
CA LEU A 17 19.73 26.23 2.83
C LEU A 17 19.34 27.68 2.56
N PHE A 18 18.18 27.91 1.93
CA PHE A 18 17.58 29.23 1.73
C PHE A 18 16.49 29.58 2.76
N ASP A 19 16.28 30.88 2.95
CA ASP A 19 15.20 31.54 3.71
C ASP A 19 14.07 31.99 2.76
N GLU A 20 13.02 32.60 3.34
CA GLU A 20 11.83 32.98 2.60
C GLU A 20 12.01 34.18 1.66
N THR A 21 13.13 34.91 1.79
CA THR A 21 13.51 36.03 0.92
C THR A 21 14.35 35.57 -0.29
N GLY A 22 14.76 34.30 -0.32
CA GLY A 22 15.73 33.78 -1.29
C GLY A 22 17.18 34.14 -0.96
N GLN A 23 17.45 34.54 0.28
CA GLN A 23 18.78 34.57 0.88
C GLN A 23 19.06 33.19 1.49
N GLU A 24 20.26 32.66 1.33
CA GLU A 24 20.73 31.52 2.13
C GLU A 24 21.04 32.09 3.57
N ARG A 25 21.04 31.36 4.72
CA ARG A 25 21.13 31.99 6.09
C ARG A 25 22.56 32.45 6.56
N PHE A 26 23.32 31.68 7.36
CA PHE A 26 24.80 31.68 7.56
C PHE A 26 25.29 30.40 8.30
N GLU A 27 26.40 29.73 7.90
CA GLU A 27 26.99 28.58 8.66
C GLU A 27 27.20 28.90 10.16
N ALA A 28 27.22 27.85 10.99
CA ALA A 28 27.71 27.93 12.37
C ALA A 28 29.19 28.37 12.48
N ASP A 29 30.00 28.18 11.43
CA ASP A 29 31.37 28.72 11.33
C ASP A 29 31.46 30.10 10.63
N GLY A 30 30.33 30.64 10.17
CA GLY A 30 30.21 31.93 9.49
C GLY A 30 30.60 31.93 8.00
N THR A 31 30.86 30.76 7.39
CA THR A 31 31.02 30.64 5.93
C THR A 31 29.66 30.51 5.21
N ARG A 32 29.70 30.07 3.95
CA ARG A 32 28.54 29.91 3.05
C ARG A 32 28.78 28.71 2.15
N LEU A 33 27.85 27.76 2.07
CA LEU A 33 28.04 26.60 1.21
C LEU A 33 28.15 26.97 -0.28
N SER A 34 27.47 28.03 -0.72
CA SER A 34 27.65 28.59 -2.07
C SER A 34 29.08 29.05 -2.38
N ASP A 35 29.83 29.58 -1.41
CA ASP A 35 31.24 29.96 -1.59
C ASP A 35 32.19 28.75 -1.58
N LEU A 36 31.90 27.71 -0.77
CA LEU A 36 32.63 26.44 -0.82
C LEU A 36 32.44 25.75 -2.18
N ILE A 37 31.22 25.76 -2.73
CA ILE A 37 30.90 25.25 -4.08
C ILE A 37 31.65 26.03 -5.15
N ARG A 38 31.69 27.37 -5.07
CA ARG A 38 32.46 28.21 -6.00
C ARG A 38 33.96 27.91 -5.93
N ALA A 39 34.52 27.70 -4.73
CA ALA A 39 35.91 27.27 -4.56
C ALA A 39 36.15 25.87 -5.14
N ARG A 40 35.22 24.93 -4.94
CA ARG A 40 35.28 23.56 -5.50
C ARG A 40 35.25 23.55 -7.03
N LEU A 41 34.47 24.44 -7.65
CA LEU A 41 34.34 24.61 -9.10
C LEU A 41 35.54 25.32 -9.74
N ALA A 42 36.13 26.30 -9.04
CA ALA A 42 37.34 27.00 -9.49
C ALA A 42 38.64 26.19 -9.25
N GLY A 43 38.57 25.12 -8.44
CA GLY A 43 39.69 24.23 -8.12
C GLY A 43 40.25 23.50 -9.34
N GLN A 44 41.58 23.51 -9.47
CA GLN A 44 42.29 22.80 -10.55
C GLN A 44 42.67 21.36 -10.17
N THR A 45 42.70 21.05 -8.86
CA THR A 45 42.78 19.69 -8.33
C THR A 45 41.42 19.03 -8.48
N GLU A 46 41.37 17.87 -9.16
CA GLU A 46 40.13 17.14 -9.46
C GLU A 46 39.01 18.06 -10.01
N PRO A 47 39.18 18.65 -11.21
CA PRO A 47 38.23 19.63 -11.72
C PRO A 47 36.84 19.01 -11.93
N VAL A 48 35.80 19.66 -11.39
CA VAL A 48 34.41 19.24 -11.58
C VAL A 48 34.06 19.29 -13.06
N THR A 49 33.53 18.19 -13.60
CA THR A 49 33.12 18.10 -15.00
C THR A 49 31.65 18.40 -15.19
N ASP A 50 30.80 18.00 -14.25
CA ASP A 50 29.35 18.05 -14.35
C ASP A 50 28.75 18.41 -12.98
N VAL A 51 27.71 19.24 -12.96
CA VAL A 51 27.06 19.75 -11.76
C VAL A 51 25.57 19.39 -11.85
N PHE A 52 25.09 18.59 -10.92
CA PHE A 52 23.70 18.20 -10.81
C PHE A 52 23.04 19.03 -9.70
N VAL A 53 21.98 19.75 -10.03
CA VAL A 53 21.26 20.60 -9.08
C VAL A 53 19.81 20.11 -8.97
N ALA A 54 19.41 19.70 -7.77
CA ALA A 54 18.08 19.23 -7.45
C ALA A 54 17.30 20.27 -6.62
N SER A 55 15.97 20.35 -6.79
CA SER A 55 15.08 21.16 -5.96
C SER A 55 13.81 20.39 -5.56
N HIS A 56 13.53 20.38 -4.26
CA HIS A 56 12.43 19.63 -3.62
C HIS A 56 11.04 20.27 -3.83
N GLY A 57 10.01 19.48 -3.55
CA GLY A 57 8.61 19.88 -3.69
C GLY A 57 8.07 20.79 -2.56
N TRP A 58 6.74 20.84 -2.49
CA TRP A 58 5.99 21.52 -1.40
C TRP A 58 6.04 20.69 -0.10
N GLN A 59 5.90 21.35 1.06
CA GLN A 59 5.85 20.74 2.40
C GLN A 59 7.12 20.03 2.88
N GLY A 60 8.28 20.33 2.26
CA GLY A 60 9.58 19.98 2.84
C GLY A 60 10.01 20.98 3.91
N ASP A 61 10.33 20.47 5.10
CA ASP A 61 11.30 21.05 6.02
C ASP A 61 12.71 20.52 5.69
N VAL A 62 13.73 20.91 6.46
CA VAL A 62 15.12 20.47 6.20
C VAL A 62 15.27 18.93 6.31
N PRO A 63 14.77 18.24 7.37
CA PRO A 63 14.73 16.77 7.43
C PRO A 63 14.03 16.07 6.26
N ALA A 64 12.83 16.52 5.86
CA ALA A 64 12.08 15.92 4.76
C ALA A 64 12.74 16.18 3.40
N ALA A 65 13.35 17.35 3.21
CA ALA A 65 14.17 17.64 2.03
C ALA A 65 15.42 16.76 1.98
N ILE A 66 16.10 16.52 3.10
CA ILE A 66 17.23 15.56 3.19
C ILE A 66 16.76 14.16 2.79
N ALA A 67 15.69 13.64 3.40
CA ALA A 67 15.17 12.31 3.07
C ALA A 67 14.80 12.19 1.57
N GLN A 68 14.15 13.22 1.03
CA GLN A 68 13.78 13.29 -0.38
C GLN A 68 14.99 13.34 -1.33
N TYR A 69 16.06 14.04 -0.97
CA TYR A 69 17.31 14.04 -1.75
C TYR A 69 18.10 12.73 -1.59
N ASP A 70 18.15 12.16 -0.39
CA ASP A 70 18.82 10.88 -0.11
C ASP A 70 18.21 9.74 -0.94
N ASP A 71 16.87 9.69 -1.03
CA ASP A 71 16.14 8.73 -1.88
C ASP A 71 16.45 8.91 -3.38
N TRP A 72 16.37 10.14 -3.90
CA TRP A 72 16.57 10.39 -5.34
C TRP A 72 18.02 10.21 -5.78
N ILE A 73 18.96 10.75 -4.99
CA ILE A 73 20.38 10.63 -5.28
C ILE A 73 20.85 9.19 -4.99
N GLY A 74 20.23 8.49 -4.04
CA GLY A 74 20.36 7.03 -3.86
C GLY A 74 19.94 6.24 -5.11
N ALA A 75 18.78 6.58 -5.71
CA ALA A 75 18.35 5.99 -6.97
C ALA A 75 19.33 6.31 -8.13
N MET A 76 19.84 7.54 -8.22
CA MET A 76 20.90 7.90 -9.19
C MET A 76 22.22 7.17 -8.94
N ALA A 77 22.59 6.95 -7.69
CA ALA A 77 23.80 6.23 -7.28
C ALA A 77 23.72 4.74 -7.68
N ALA A 78 22.54 4.13 -7.56
CA ALA A 78 22.26 2.75 -7.92
C ALA A 78 22.24 2.50 -9.45
N CYS A 79 22.10 3.54 -10.28
CA CYS A 79 22.14 3.47 -11.76
C CYS A 79 23.57 3.26 -12.28
N ASP A 80 24.17 2.13 -11.89
CA ASP A 80 25.59 1.84 -12.05
C ASP A 80 26.01 1.66 -13.52
N ALA A 81 25.08 1.29 -14.40
CA ALA A 81 25.30 1.25 -15.84
C ALA A 81 25.46 2.66 -16.45
N ASP A 82 24.62 3.61 -16.03
CA ASP A 82 24.62 4.99 -16.53
C ASP A 82 25.81 5.79 -16.01
N ARG A 83 26.13 5.64 -14.71
CA ARG A 83 27.35 6.22 -14.11
C ARG A 83 28.59 5.83 -14.91
N ARG A 84 28.69 4.56 -15.32
CA ARG A 84 29.77 4.06 -16.18
C ARG A 84 29.68 4.59 -17.61
N ASP A 85 28.49 4.73 -18.21
CA ASP A 85 28.37 5.28 -19.56
C ASP A 85 28.72 6.77 -19.63
N MET A 86 28.25 7.55 -18.65
CA MET A 86 28.66 8.93 -18.43
C MET A 86 30.19 9.03 -18.29
N ALA A 87 30.82 8.21 -17.44
CA ALA A 87 32.27 8.17 -17.28
C ALA A 87 33.06 7.73 -18.53
N ARG A 88 32.46 6.92 -19.42
CA ARG A 88 33.04 6.58 -20.74
C ARG A 88 32.98 7.74 -21.73
N ARG A 89 31.91 8.55 -21.69
CA ARG A 89 31.67 9.66 -22.62
C ARG A 89 32.33 10.97 -22.18
N ARG A 90 32.31 11.25 -20.88
CA ARG A 90 32.96 12.40 -20.24
C ARG A 90 34.29 11.95 -19.63
N ALA A 91 35.38 12.11 -20.37
CA ALA A 91 36.71 11.74 -19.91
C ALA A 91 37.09 12.50 -18.62
N GLY A 92 37.37 11.76 -17.55
CA GLY A 92 37.64 12.35 -16.23
C GLY A 92 36.40 12.77 -15.45
N PHE A 93 35.22 12.19 -15.74
CA PHE A 93 33.95 12.47 -15.07
C PHE A 93 34.10 12.57 -13.55
N HIS A 94 33.82 13.76 -13.01
CA HIS A 94 33.81 14.05 -11.58
C HIS A 94 32.59 14.95 -11.31
N PRO A 95 31.46 14.37 -10.88
CA PRO A 95 30.23 15.12 -10.63
C PRO A 95 30.29 15.91 -9.33
N LEU A 96 29.59 17.03 -9.28
CA LEU A 96 29.22 17.74 -8.06
C LEU A 96 27.69 17.69 -7.91
N LEU A 97 27.20 17.23 -6.77
CA LEU A 97 25.76 17.11 -6.50
C LEU A 97 25.32 18.21 -5.52
N ILE A 98 24.21 18.87 -5.81
CA ILE A 98 23.70 20.02 -5.05
C ILE A 98 22.19 19.87 -4.84
N GLY A 99 21.73 19.94 -3.59
CA GLY A 99 20.32 20.11 -3.24
C GLY A 99 20.03 21.55 -2.87
N LEU A 100 18.89 22.10 -3.31
CA LEU A 100 18.43 23.44 -2.94
C LEU A 100 17.26 23.35 -1.97
N HIS A 101 17.47 23.71 -0.70
CA HIS A 101 16.38 23.82 0.27
C HIS A 101 15.79 25.24 0.28
N TRP A 102 14.47 25.36 0.35
CA TRP A 102 13.75 26.63 0.41
C TRP A 102 12.48 26.50 1.27
N PRO A 103 12.03 27.55 2.00
CA PRO A 103 10.99 27.38 3.03
C PRO A 103 9.61 27.06 2.44
N SER A 104 9.33 25.75 2.37
CA SER A 104 8.21 25.18 1.62
C SER A 104 7.11 24.57 2.49
N LEU A 105 7.29 24.51 3.81
CA LEU A 105 6.19 24.21 4.74
C LEU A 105 5.05 25.23 4.57
N PRO A 106 3.78 24.83 4.80
CA PRO A 106 2.71 25.79 5.11
C PRO A 106 3.19 26.73 6.23
N TRP A 107 2.76 27.99 6.21
CA TRP A 107 3.14 29.02 7.20
C TRP A 107 4.61 29.46 7.17
N GLY A 108 5.53 28.65 6.62
CA GLY A 108 6.96 28.98 6.50
C GLY A 108 7.76 28.86 7.80
N ILE A 109 7.23 28.21 8.83
CA ILE A 109 7.86 28.08 10.14
C ILE A 109 8.56 26.71 10.23
N GLU A 110 9.89 26.70 10.12
CA GLU A 110 10.71 25.47 10.13
C GLU A 110 11.12 25.02 11.55
N ASP A 111 11.14 25.94 12.53
CA ASP A 111 11.55 25.64 13.92
C ASP A 111 10.44 24.99 14.77
N PHE A 112 9.33 24.59 14.15
CA PHE A 112 8.17 23.98 14.81
C PHE A 112 7.96 22.56 14.28
N VAL A 113 7.72 21.59 15.17
CA VAL A 113 7.46 20.19 14.81
C VAL A 113 6.00 19.83 15.12
N PRO A 114 5.06 19.98 14.17
CA PRO A 114 3.68 19.53 14.31
C PRO A 114 3.47 18.14 13.70
N ASP A 115 2.86 17.22 14.46
CA ASP A 115 2.45 15.88 13.97
C ASP A 115 1.28 15.91 12.95
N ASP A 116 0.71 17.09 12.64
CA ASP A 116 -0.48 17.25 11.76
C ASP A 116 -0.37 18.48 10.83
N ALA A 117 0.22 18.30 9.64
CA ALA A 117 0.39 19.36 8.64
C ALA A 117 -0.86 19.57 7.75
N GLY A 118 -2.00 19.94 8.34
CA GLY A 118 -3.21 20.23 7.54
C GLY A 118 -4.45 20.72 8.27
N VAL A 119 -4.52 20.62 9.61
CA VAL A 119 -5.68 21.02 10.40
C VAL A 119 -5.39 22.36 11.07
N LEU A 120 -6.24 23.38 10.86
CA LEU A 120 -6.18 24.60 11.68
C LEU A 120 -6.52 24.21 13.12
N SER A 121 -5.70 24.66 14.05
CA SER A 121 -5.77 24.29 15.45
C SER A 121 -7.01 24.87 16.15
N ALA A 122 -7.21 24.50 17.42
CA ALA A 122 -8.18 25.15 18.29
C ALA A 122 -7.70 26.52 18.82
N ASP A 123 -6.53 27.02 18.38
CA ASP A 123 -5.95 28.32 18.73
C ASP A 123 -5.86 29.21 17.48
N HIS A 124 -6.98 29.86 17.17
CA HIS A 124 -7.12 30.72 15.98
C HIS A 124 -6.15 31.92 15.99
N ASP A 125 -5.61 32.28 17.16
CA ASP A 125 -4.65 33.38 17.31
C ASP A 125 -3.25 32.97 16.82
N ALA A 126 -2.91 31.67 16.87
CA ALA A 126 -1.72 31.11 16.24
C ALA A 126 -1.90 30.96 14.72
N ASP A 127 -3.01 30.35 14.29
CA ASP A 127 -3.31 30.11 12.87
C ASP A 127 -3.44 31.41 12.06
N ALA A 128 -4.07 32.45 12.62
CA ALA A 128 -4.17 33.75 11.95
C ALA A 128 -2.80 34.41 11.72
N ARG A 129 -1.88 34.27 12.68
CA ARG A 129 -0.49 34.78 12.57
C ARG A 129 0.31 33.99 11.54
N ALA A 130 0.17 32.67 11.53
CA ALA A 130 0.78 31.77 10.56
C ALA A 130 0.33 32.08 9.11
N LEU A 131 -0.97 32.30 8.90
CA LEU A 131 -1.55 32.77 7.64
C LEU A 131 -1.06 34.18 7.26
N ALA A 132 -1.01 35.11 8.22
CA ALA A 132 -0.56 36.48 7.97
C ALA A 132 0.91 36.53 7.56
N LEU A 133 1.79 35.82 8.27
CA LEU A 133 3.23 35.71 7.99
C LEU A 133 3.47 35.23 6.55
N GLN A 134 2.82 34.14 6.14
CA GLN A 134 2.96 33.58 4.80
C GLN A 134 2.43 34.52 3.70
N LEU A 135 1.27 35.15 3.91
CA LEU A 135 0.58 35.93 2.88
C LEU A 135 1.18 37.34 2.75
N ASN A 136 1.25 38.09 3.85
CA ASN A 136 1.83 39.43 3.99
C ASN A 136 1.77 39.85 5.47
N ASP A 137 2.90 39.83 6.19
CA ASP A 137 2.98 40.20 7.61
C ASP A 137 2.73 41.71 7.81
N ARG A 138 1.45 42.06 7.98
CA ARG A 138 0.99 43.39 8.35
C ARG A 138 -0.23 43.27 9.28
N PRO A 139 -0.40 44.18 10.26
CA PRO A 139 -1.53 44.13 11.19
C PRO A 139 -2.90 44.13 10.51
N GLU A 140 -3.03 44.78 9.34
CA GLU A 140 -4.27 44.80 8.57
C GLU A 140 -4.61 43.43 7.97
N THR A 141 -3.61 42.68 7.48
CA THR A 141 -3.81 41.29 6.98
C THR A 141 -4.24 40.38 8.12
N LEU A 142 -3.50 40.44 9.23
CA LEU A 142 -3.77 39.63 10.42
C LEU A 142 -5.19 39.86 10.93
N ALA A 143 -5.59 41.14 11.09
CA ALA A 143 -6.93 41.49 11.53
C ALA A 143 -8.03 41.03 10.55
N ALA A 144 -7.78 41.04 9.24
CA ALA A 144 -8.71 40.52 8.24
C ALA A 144 -8.83 38.99 8.30
N ILE A 145 -7.71 38.29 8.50
CA ILE A 145 -7.69 36.82 8.65
C ILE A 145 -8.43 36.41 9.94
N CYS A 146 -8.19 37.06 11.09
CA CYS A 146 -8.95 36.81 12.31
C CYS A 146 -10.46 36.90 12.07
N ARG A 147 -10.93 37.97 11.40
CA ARG A 147 -12.37 38.13 11.07
C ARG A 147 -12.91 37.03 10.16
N ILE A 148 -12.09 36.49 9.26
CA ILE A 148 -12.48 35.35 8.40
C ILE A 148 -12.59 34.06 9.23
N LEU A 149 -11.67 33.81 10.17
CA LEU A 149 -11.74 32.66 11.08
C LEU A 149 -12.97 32.77 12.01
N ASP A 150 -13.13 33.90 12.72
CA ASP A 150 -14.27 34.20 13.61
C ASP A 150 -15.63 34.00 12.90
N TYR A 151 -15.69 34.37 11.62
CA TYR A 151 -16.87 34.16 10.78
C TYR A 151 -17.06 32.69 10.39
N ALA A 152 -16.00 31.97 10.03
CA ALA A 152 -16.07 30.55 9.67
C ALA A 152 -16.62 29.68 10.80
N ASP A 153 -16.28 29.99 12.06
CA ASP A 153 -16.79 29.29 13.25
C ASP A 153 -18.27 29.59 13.56
N THR A 154 -18.79 30.73 13.11
CA THR A 154 -20.13 31.24 13.47
C THR A 154 -21.14 31.23 12.31
N ALA A 155 -20.70 30.89 11.10
CA ALA A 155 -21.52 30.90 9.90
C ALA A 155 -22.47 29.70 9.79
N GLY A 156 -23.79 29.98 9.83
CA GLY A 156 -24.83 29.01 9.51
C GLY A 156 -25.20 28.95 8.02
N THR A 157 -24.38 29.46 7.11
CA THR A 157 -24.71 29.57 5.67
C THR A 157 -23.47 29.67 4.78
N LEU A 158 -23.57 29.14 3.57
CA LEU A 158 -22.56 29.21 2.50
C LEU A 158 -22.56 30.56 1.75
N LYS A 159 -23.18 31.60 2.32
CA LYS A 159 -23.23 32.94 1.72
C LYS A 159 -22.46 33.97 2.56
N LEU A 160 -21.38 34.49 1.98
CA LEU A 160 -20.56 35.52 2.60
C LEU A 160 -21.34 36.85 2.76
N PRO A 161 -21.15 37.58 3.87
CA PRO A 161 -21.56 38.97 3.98
C PRO A 161 -20.51 39.89 3.31
N PRO A 162 -20.91 41.06 2.79
CA PRO A 162 -19.99 41.97 2.07
C PRO A 162 -18.76 42.45 2.86
N SER A 163 -18.80 42.39 4.20
CA SER A 163 -17.63 42.66 5.04
C SER A 163 -16.55 41.58 4.92
N ILE A 164 -16.95 40.31 4.85
CA ILE A 164 -16.03 39.17 4.73
C ILE A 164 -15.56 39.02 3.28
N GLU A 165 -16.41 39.32 2.29
CA GLU A 165 -15.98 39.47 0.89
C GLU A 165 -14.89 40.56 0.75
N ALA A 166 -15.03 41.68 1.46
CA ALA A 166 -14.03 42.74 1.52
C ALA A 166 -12.75 42.34 2.26
N ASP A 167 -12.85 41.55 3.34
CA ASP A 167 -11.68 41.00 4.04
C ASP A 167 -10.90 40.00 3.17
N PHE A 168 -11.58 39.11 2.45
CA PHE A 168 -10.95 38.24 1.45
C PHE A 168 -10.27 39.03 0.33
N ALA A 169 -10.91 40.09 -0.18
CA ALA A 169 -10.32 40.97 -1.19
C ALA A 169 -9.08 41.69 -0.65
N ALA A 170 -9.12 42.17 0.59
CA ALA A 170 -7.98 42.82 1.25
C ALA A 170 -6.80 41.87 1.46
N VAL A 171 -7.05 40.61 1.86
CA VAL A 171 -6.02 39.58 2.01
C VAL A 171 -5.43 39.20 0.64
N PHE A 172 -6.25 39.06 -0.41
CA PHE A 172 -5.76 38.81 -1.77
C PHE A 172 -4.92 39.97 -2.32
N ASP A 173 -5.37 41.22 -2.17
CA ASP A 173 -4.60 42.39 -2.60
C ASP A 173 -3.31 42.57 -1.79
N ALA A 174 -3.33 42.28 -0.49
CA ALA A 174 -2.15 42.29 0.38
C ALA A 174 -1.13 41.22 0.00
N SER A 175 -1.57 40.05 -0.49
CA SER A 175 -0.71 38.91 -0.82
C SER A 175 0.24 39.14 -2.01
N GLY A 176 -0.07 40.13 -2.89
CA GLY A 176 0.69 40.43 -4.10
C GLY A 176 0.45 39.47 -5.29
N LEU A 177 -0.52 38.57 -5.19
CA LEU A 177 -0.74 37.53 -6.21
C LEU A 177 -1.47 38.03 -7.47
N ARG A 178 -2.35 39.03 -7.33
CA ARG A 178 -3.12 39.65 -8.43
C ARG A 178 -2.19 40.27 -9.47
N THR A 179 -2.10 39.71 -10.68
CA THR A 179 -1.29 40.29 -11.79
C THR A 179 -2.03 40.55 -13.11
N GLY A 180 -3.24 40.03 -13.31
CA GLY A 180 -4.05 40.34 -14.50
C GLY A 180 -3.43 39.86 -15.81
N SER A 181 -2.77 38.69 -15.79
CA SER A 181 -2.04 38.12 -16.92
C SER A 181 -2.17 36.59 -16.94
N ALA A 182 -2.98 36.10 -17.88
CA ALA A 182 -3.30 34.68 -18.06
C ALA A 182 -2.14 33.78 -18.55
N ALA A 183 -0.89 34.27 -18.50
CA ALA A 183 0.33 33.62 -18.96
C ALA A 183 0.75 32.36 -18.17
N GLY A 184 -0.03 31.90 -17.19
CA GLY A 184 0.33 30.79 -16.30
C GLY A 184 1.54 31.12 -15.42
N ARG A 185 1.65 32.38 -14.97
CA ARG A 185 2.67 32.81 -13.99
C ARG A 185 2.41 32.04 -12.68
N PRO A 186 3.37 31.24 -12.17
CA PRO A 186 3.14 30.46 -10.97
C PRO A 186 2.74 31.35 -9.79
N GLY A 187 1.54 31.09 -9.26
CA GLY A 187 0.94 31.85 -8.14
C GLY A 187 0.00 32.98 -8.55
N ALA A 188 -0.14 33.27 -9.84
CA ALA A 188 -1.17 34.18 -10.38
C ALA A 188 -2.18 33.47 -11.29
N ASP A 189 -2.23 32.14 -11.25
CA ASP A 189 -3.16 31.35 -12.07
C ASP A 189 -4.65 31.62 -11.73
N GLN A 190 -4.91 32.39 -10.65
CA GLN A 190 -6.21 32.75 -10.06
C GLN A 190 -6.66 34.19 -10.37
N ASP A 191 -6.41 34.72 -11.57
CA ASP A 191 -6.79 36.11 -11.95
C ASP A 191 -8.30 36.44 -11.85
N GLY A 192 -9.15 35.45 -11.57
CA GLY A 192 -10.58 35.59 -11.25
C GLY A 192 -10.94 35.17 -9.83
N PHE A 193 -10.11 35.45 -8.82
CA PHE A 193 -10.38 35.15 -7.41
C PHE A 193 -11.70 35.78 -6.93
N ASP A 194 -12.73 34.94 -6.78
CA ASP A 194 -14.03 35.26 -6.20
C ASP A 194 -14.25 34.31 -5.00
N PRO A 195 -14.19 34.80 -3.75
CA PRO A 195 -14.27 33.94 -2.58
C PRO A 195 -15.64 33.26 -2.42
N GLN A 196 -16.72 33.84 -2.99
CA GLN A 196 -18.05 33.26 -2.94
C GLN A 196 -18.22 32.16 -4.00
N GLU A 197 -17.67 32.31 -5.21
CA GLU A 197 -17.66 31.25 -6.23
C GLU A 197 -16.73 30.09 -5.80
N ILE A 198 -15.56 30.38 -5.21
CA ILE A 198 -14.65 29.38 -4.62
C ILE A 198 -15.31 28.56 -3.49
N LEU A 199 -15.95 29.24 -2.53
CA LEU A 199 -16.68 28.61 -1.43
C LEU A 199 -17.80 27.70 -1.99
N THR A 200 -18.58 28.21 -2.94
CA THR A 200 -19.69 27.46 -3.57
C THR A 200 -19.17 26.22 -4.32
N GLN A 201 -18.00 26.32 -4.96
CA GLN A 201 -17.37 25.20 -5.67
C GLN A 201 -16.68 24.22 -4.72
N SER A 202 -16.24 24.65 -3.54
CA SER A 202 -15.75 23.75 -2.49
C SER A 202 -16.91 22.90 -1.95
N ALA A 203 -17.99 23.55 -1.50
CA ALA A 203 -19.17 22.87 -0.97
C ALA A 203 -19.93 21.98 -2.00
N SER A 204 -19.76 22.23 -3.30
CA SER A 204 -20.34 21.38 -4.37
C SER A 204 -19.36 20.37 -4.97
N SER A 205 -18.05 20.59 -4.88
CA SER A 205 -17.06 19.55 -5.20
C SER A 205 -16.99 18.50 -4.10
N GLU A 206 -17.17 18.82 -2.83
CA GLU A 206 -17.36 17.82 -1.75
C GLU A 206 -18.65 16.98 -1.94
N ALA A 207 -19.61 17.44 -2.75
CA ALA A 207 -20.81 16.70 -3.11
C ALA A 207 -20.65 15.81 -4.37
N ALA A 208 -19.66 16.10 -5.22
CA ALA A 208 -19.44 15.44 -6.52
C ALA A 208 -18.12 14.63 -6.62
N VAL A 209 -17.11 15.02 -5.85
CA VAL A 209 -15.86 14.30 -5.59
C VAL A 209 -16.02 13.55 -4.28
N GLY A 210 -15.82 12.24 -4.28
CA GLY A 210 -15.79 11.43 -3.06
C GLY A 210 -14.49 11.61 -2.27
N SER A 211 -14.21 12.83 -1.81
CA SER A 211 -13.01 13.17 -1.04
C SER A 211 -13.09 12.66 0.41
N GLY A 212 -12.73 11.39 0.61
CA GLY A 212 -12.78 10.72 1.92
C GLY A 212 -11.77 11.18 2.98
N GLN A 213 -11.12 12.34 2.81
CA GLN A 213 -10.13 12.91 3.73
C GLN A 213 -10.26 14.44 3.86
N THR A 214 -11.40 14.90 4.38
CA THR A 214 -11.51 16.12 5.21
C THR A 214 -12.46 15.84 6.38
N THR A 215 -11.98 16.09 7.60
CA THR A 215 -12.71 16.51 8.81
C THR A 215 -14.07 15.87 9.22
N GLN A 216 -14.36 14.60 8.92
CA GLN A 216 -15.57 13.91 9.43
C GLN A 216 -15.50 13.45 10.90
N VAL A 217 -15.41 14.43 11.81
CA VAL A 217 -15.70 14.31 13.25
C VAL A 217 -16.84 15.23 13.68
N LEU A 218 -17.16 16.25 12.86
CA LEU A 218 -17.97 17.39 13.27
C LEU A 218 -19.19 17.60 12.33
N GLY A 219 -20.08 18.51 12.72
CA GLY A 219 -21.46 18.57 12.20
C GLY A 219 -21.63 19.36 10.90
N VAL A 220 -22.89 19.71 10.58
CA VAL A 220 -23.23 20.53 9.40
C VAL A 220 -22.56 21.91 9.42
N GLY A 221 -22.17 22.41 10.59
CA GLY A 221 -21.38 23.64 10.73
C GLY A 221 -19.97 23.51 10.13
N ASP A 222 -19.34 22.35 10.20
CA ASP A 222 -17.93 22.19 9.82
C ASP A 222 -17.72 22.07 8.32
N ALA A 223 -18.67 21.49 7.57
CA ALA A 223 -18.67 21.60 6.11
C ALA A 223 -18.86 23.07 5.64
N ILE A 224 -19.56 23.89 6.43
CA ILE A 224 -19.70 25.34 6.15
C ILE A 224 -18.40 26.07 6.50
N ARG A 225 -17.80 25.77 7.66
CA ARG A 225 -16.49 26.28 8.10
C ARG A 225 -15.40 25.95 7.07
N ASP A 226 -15.25 24.68 6.68
CA ASP A 226 -14.25 24.25 5.71
C ASP A 226 -14.49 24.86 4.33
N ALA A 227 -15.74 25.02 3.87
CA ALA A 227 -16.03 25.74 2.63
C ALA A 227 -15.65 27.23 2.71
N ILE A 228 -15.89 27.90 3.84
CA ILE A 228 -15.51 29.30 4.08
C ILE A 228 -13.99 29.47 4.14
N LEU A 229 -13.24 28.49 4.65
CA LEU A 229 -11.78 28.52 4.73
C LEU A 229 -11.09 28.17 3.40
N ALA A 230 -11.80 27.61 2.43
CA ALA A 230 -11.24 27.20 1.14
C ALA A 230 -10.52 28.32 0.35
N PRO A 231 -11.02 29.58 0.28
CA PRO A 231 -10.29 30.66 -0.38
C PRO A 231 -8.98 31.02 0.33
N LEU A 232 -8.88 30.92 1.68
CA LEU A 232 -7.60 31.11 2.38
C LEU A 232 -6.58 30.01 2.02
N ARG A 233 -7.02 28.75 1.95
CA ARG A 233 -6.17 27.62 1.51
C ARG A 233 -5.72 27.81 0.05
N GLN A 234 -6.61 28.29 -0.82
CA GLN A 234 -6.32 28.58 -2.22
C GLN A 234 -5.33 29.75 -2.40
N LEU A 235 -5.40 30.79 -1.55
CA LEU A 235 -4.39 31.87 -1.50
C LEU A 235 -3.04 31.37 -0.97
N SER A 236 -3.02 30.56 0.09
CA SER A 236 -1.78 29.96 0.63
C SER A 236 -1.05 29.11 -0.42
N PHE A 237 -1.79 28.27 -1.16
CA PHE A 237 -1.26 27.46 -2.26
C PHE A 237 -0.62 28.31 -3.37
N SER A 238 -1.31 29.35 -3.84
CA SER A 238 -0.74 30.26 -4.86
C SER A 238 0.42 31.10 -4.34
N LYS A 239 0.40 31.51 -3.06
CA LYS A 239 1.52 32.19 -2.42
C LYS A 239 2.77 31.32 -2.35
N MET A 240 2.61 30.01 -2.14
CA MET A 240 3.74 29.09 -2.17
C MET A 240 4.30 28.88 -3.59
N LYS A 241 3.44 28.82 -4.61
CA LYS A 241 3.87 28.84 -6.03
C LYS A 241 4.62 30.12 -6.41
N ASP A 242 4.18 31.26 -5.87
CA ASP A 242 4.87 32.54 -6.05
C ASP A 242 6.20 32.61 -5.29
N ARG A 243 6.30 32.04 -4.08
CA ARG A 243 7.56 31.89 -3.33
C ARG A 243 8.56 31.01 -4.08
N ALA A 244 8.14 29.85 -4.59
CA ALA A 244 8.96 28.96 -5.41
C ALA A 244 9.49 29.68 -6.67
N ARG A 245 8.63 30.47 -7.33
CA ARG A 245 9.01 31.33 -8.46
C ARG A 245 10.03 32.38 -8.03
N MET A 246 9.77 33.15 -6.97
CA MET A 246 10.68 34.19 -6.47
C MET A 246 12.06 33.63 -6.15
N PHE A 247 12.14 32.57 -5.33
CA PHE A 247 13.41 31.94 -4.97
C PHE A 247 14.18 31.43 -6.20
N GLY A 248 13.49 30.72 -7.10
CA GLY A 248 14.06 30.29 -8.38
C GLY A 248 14.64 31.47 -9.17
N GLU A 249 13.81 32.50 -9.36
CA GLU A 249 14.10 33.68 -10.16
C GLU A 249 15.11 34.66 -9.54
N THR A 250 15.42 34.58 -8.24
CA THR A 250 16.43 35.42 -7.57
C THR A 250 17.61 34.60 -7.05
N GLY A 251 17.47 33.97 -5.87
CA GLY A 251 18.55 33.30 -5.15
C GLY A 251 19.17 32.14 -5.94
N ALA A 252 18.34 31.25 -6.48
CA ALA A 252 18.81 30.10 -7.25
C ALA A 252 19.44 30.54 -8.58
N HIS A 253 18.83 31.45 -9.35
CA HIS A 253 19.43 31.97 -10.58
C HIS A 253 20.77 32.67 -10.32
N ALA A 254 20.89 33.41 -9.21
CA ALA A 254 22.14 34.07 -8.82
C ALA A 254 23.25 33.05 -8.53
N LEU A 255 22.90 31.98 -7.80
CA LEU A 255 23.78 30.83 -7.56
C LEU A 255 24.19 30.16 -8.88
N LEU A 256 23.26 29.92 -9.82
CA LEU A 256 23.60 29.30 -11.11
C LEU A 256 24.60 30.13 -11.90
N ASN A 257 24.41 31.45 -11.99
CA ASN A 257 25.38 32.36 -12.59
C ASN A 257 26.75 32.28 -11.88
N ALA A 258 26.78 32.31 -10.54
CA ALA A 258 28.00 32.27 -9.76
C ALA A 258 28.76 30.94 -9.92
N MET A 259 28.04 29.82 -10.08
CA MET A 259 28.60 28.51 -10.40
C MET A 259 29.11 28.43 -11.86
N GLN A 260 28.37 28.99 -12.82
CA GLN A 260 28.80 29.02 -14.23
C GLN A 260 30.04 29.91 -14.45
N ASP A 261 30.16 31.01 -13.69
CA ASP A 261 31.34 31.89 -13.64
C ASP A 261 32.55 31.19 -12.98
N ALA A 262 32.33 30.46 -11.88
CA ALA A 262 33.39 29.74 -11.15
C ALA A 262 33.88 28.47 -11.88
N GLY A 263 32.95 27.74 -12.50
CA GLY A 263 33.20 26.52 -13.27
C GLY A 263 32.99 26.74 -14.77
N PRO A 264 33.84 27.51 -15.49
CA PRO A 264 33.64 27.87 -16.90
C PRO A 264 33.71 26.68 -17.88
N ARG A 265 34.04 25.47 -17.41
CA ARG A 265 34.05 24.22 -18.17
C ARG A 265 33.09 23.14 -17.64
N ALA A 266 32.42 23.38 -16.52
CA ALA A 266 31.51 22.42 -15.92
C ALA A 266 30.16 22.40 -16.65
N HIS A 267 29.58 21.22 -16.81
CA HIS A 267 28.26 21.01 -17.38
C HIS A 267 27.18 21.13 -16.29
N PHE A 268 25.97 21.57 -16.62
CA PHE A 268 24.92 21.87 -15.61
C PHE A 268 23.61 21.13 -15.90
N HIS A 269 23.22 20.22 -15.02
CA HIS A 269 22.05 19.35 -15.15
C HIS A 269 21.06 19.65 -14.02
N LEU A 270 19.89 20.20 -14.34
CA LEU A 270 18.92 20.66 -13.35
C LEU A 270 17.73 19.70 -13.25
N MET A 271 17.31 19.36 -12.04
CA MET A 271 16.14 18.55 -11.74
C MET A 271 15.25 19.25 -10.70
N GLY A 272 13.96 19.35 -10.99
CA GLY A 272 12.97 19.79 -10.03
C GLY A 272 11.87 18.75 -9.85
N HIS A 273 11.31 18.66 -8.65
CA HIS A 273 10.08 17.94 -8.34
C HIS A 273 8.98 18.91 -7.95
N SER A 274 7.72 18.69 -8.33
CA SER A 274 6.59 19.46 -7.79
C SER A 274 6.81 20.99 -7.93
N PHE A 275 6.80 21.78 -6.85
CA PHE A 275 7.15 23.21 -6.87
C PHE A 275 8.65 23.47 -7.11
N GLY A 276 9.54 22.54 -6.81
CA GLY A 276 10.93 22.55 -7.25
C GLY A 276 11.08 22.64 -8.78
N CYS A 277 10.10 22.17 -9.57
CA CYS A 277 10.05 22.45 -11.01
C CYS A 277 9.89 23.93 -11.33
N ILE A 278 9.17 24.69 -10.50
CA ILE A 278 9.09 26.16 -10.60
C ILE A 278 10.45 26.76 -10.25
N VAL A 279 11.09 26.29 -9.17
CA VAL A 279 12.41 26.76 -8.73
C VAL A 279 13.45 26.61 -9.83
N VAL A 280 13.67 25.39 -10.38
CA VAL A 280 14.69 25.18 -11.43
C VAL A 280 14.35 25.90 -12.74
N SER A 281 13.07 26.16 -13.02
CA SER A 281 12.66 26.97 -14.17
C SER A 281 12.97 28.44 -13.96
N GLY A 282 12.68 28.99 -12.78
CA GLY A 282 13.10 30.34 -12.40
C GLY A 282 14.62 30.51 -12.39
N MET A 283 15.34 29.49 -11.91
CA MET A 283 16.80 29.42 -11.83
C MET A 283 17.49 29.49 -13.20
N ILE A 284 16.84 29.04 -14.26
CA ILE A 284 17.31 29.15 -15.65
C ILE A 284 16.83 30.46 -16.27
N ALA A 285 15.54 30.78 -16.09
CA ALA A 285 14.84 31.82 -16.83
C ALA A 285 15.10 33.24 -16.32
N GLY A 286 15.55 33.37 -15.07
CA GLY A 286 15.86 34.62 -14.37
C GLY A 286 14.65 35.51 -14.13
N GLY A 287 14.53 36.11 -12.95
CA GLY A 287 13.46 37.07 -12.68
C GLY A 287 13.50 38.29 -13.60
N SER A 288 12.50 39.16 -13.46
CA SER A 288 12.61 40.59 -13.82
C SER A 288 13.59 41.29 -12.86
N GLY A 289 14.78 40.71 -12.75
CA GLY A 289 15.80 40.89 -11.73
C GLY A 289 17.16 40.29 -12.11
N MET A 290 17.30 39.36 -13.06
CA MET A 290 18.61 38.68 -13.13
C MET A 290 19.55 39.13 -14.26
N PRO A 291 20.84 39.36 -13.94
CA PRO A 291 21.91 39.28 -14.93
C PRO A 291 21.74 37.96 -15.69
N ARG A 292 21.64 38.07 -17.02
CA ARG A 292 21.20 36.94 -17.83
C ARG A 292 22.19 35.78 -17.75
N LEU A 293 21.62 34.58 -17.85
CA LEU A 293 22.29 33.31 -17.63
C LEU A 293 23.57 33.24 -18.48
N ARG A 294 24.72 32.94 -17.85
CA ARG A 294 26.04 33.02 -18.54
C ARG A 294 26.09 32.13 -19.77
N ARG A 295 25.56 30.91 -19.66
CA ARG A 295 25.34 29.97 -20.76
C ARG A 295 24.09 29.12 -20.50
N PRO A 296 23.45 28.57 -21.55
CA PRO A 296 22.47 27.51 -21.40
C PRO A 296 22.94 26.37 -20.49
N VAL A 297 22.00 25.76 -19.76
CA VAL A 297 22.25 24.52 -19.01
C VAL A 297 22.22 23.30 -19.94
N ASP A 298 22.87 22.21 -19.54
CA ASP A 298 23.05 21.01 -20.35
C ASP A 298 21.77 20.16 -20.46
N SER A 299 20.98 20.05 -19.38
CA SER A 299 19.66 19.41 -19.41
C SER A 299 18.76 19.93 -18.29
N LEU A 300 17.45 19.80 -18.48
CA LEU A 300 16.43 20.16 -17.48
C LEU A 300 15.43 19.01 -17.34
N PHE A 301 15.19 18.54 -16.11
CA PHE A 301 14.25 17.47 -15.79
C PHE A 301 13.18 17.96 -14.80
N LEU A 302 11.91 17.84 -15.17
CA LEU A 302 10.76 18.33 -14.41
C LEU A 302 9.87 17.15 -14.01
N VAL A 303 10.09 16.61 -12.82
CA VAL A 303 9.43 15.37 -12.37
C VAL A 303 8.16 15.72 -11.60
N GLN A 304 7.00 15.25 -12.09
CA GLN A 304 5.68 15.63 -11.57
C GLN A 304 5.54 17.15 -11.35
N GLY A 305 5.66 17.92 -12.44
CA GLY A 305 5.75 19.38 -12.38
C GLY A 305 4.46 20.06 -11.91
N ALA A 306 4.50 20.68 -10.73
CA ALA A 306 3.38 21.40 -10.13
C ALA A 306 3.26 22.86 -10.63
N LEU A 307 3.33 23.02 -11.95
CA LEU A 307 3.16 24.28 -12.68
C LEU A 307 2.32 24.04 -13.94
N SER A 308 1.77 25.11 -14.52
CA SER A 308 0.77 25.03 -15.59
C SER A 308 1.29 24.23 -16.79
N LEU A 309 0.48 23.32 -17.34
CA LEU A 309 0.76 22.63 -18.61
C LEU A 309 1.10 23.61 -19.75
N TRP A 310 0.61 24.85 -19.68
CA TRP A 310 0.83 25.92 -20.64
C TRP A 310 2.05 26.80 -20.33
N ALA A 311 2.82 26.54 -19.27
CA ALA A 311 3.91 27.41 -18.82
C ALA A 311 5.06 27.60 -19.85
N TYR A 312 5.20 26.72 -20.82
CA TYR A 312 6.18 26.81 -21.93
C TYR A 312 5.53 27.07 -23.28
N ALA A 313 4.20 27.19 -23.33
CA ALA A 313 3.45 27.34 -24.57
C ALA A 313 3.87 28.60 -25.33
N LYS A 314 3.95 28.50 -26.65
CA LYS A 314 4.22 29.65 -27.52
C LYS A 314 3.07 30.66 -27.49
N ASP A 315 1.85 30.16 -27.40
CA ASP A 315 0.63 30.93 -27.21
C ASP A 315 -0.33 30.11 -26.33
N VAL A 316 -0.99 30.75 -25.37
CA VAL A 316 -1.90 30.12 -24.42
C VAL A 316 -3.31 30.07 -25.04
N PRO A 317 -3.92 28.89 -25.27
CA PRO A 317 -5.12 28.78 -26.11
C PRO A 317 -6.33 29.63 -25.71
N TYR A 318 -6.49 29.89 -24.41
CA TYR A 318 -7.57 30.70 -23.83
C TYR A 318 -7.19 32.17 -23.59
N ALA A 319 -5.98 32.59 -23.98
CA ALA A 319 -5.50 33.97 -23.93
C ALA A 319 -4.62 34.32 -25.15
N PRO A 320 -5.17 34.28 -26.40
CA PRO A 320 -4.37 34.38 -27.61
C PRO A 320 -3.50 35.64 -27.70
N GLY A 321 -2.25 35.47 -28.11
CA GLY A 321 -1.19 36.47 -28.05
C GLY A 321 -0.41 36.49 -26.72
N THR A 322 -0.67 35.55 -25.80
CA THR A 322 0.01 35.48 -24.49
C THR A 322 0.91 34.24 -24.44
N PRO A 323 2.25 34.37 -24.40
CA PRO A 323 3.14 33.24 -24.20
C PRO A 323 3.07 32.72 -22.76
N GLY A 324 3.39 31.43 -22.57
CA GLY A 324 3.55 30.84 -21.24
C GLY A 324 4.70 31.46 -20.45
N TYR A 325 4.58 31.53 -19.12
CA TYR A 325 5.52 32.29 -18.29
C TYR A 325 7.01 31.91 -18.44
N PHE A 326 7.32 30.62 -18.56
CA PHE A 326 8.67 30.09 -18.77
C PHE A 326 9.00 29.84 -20.25
N ARG A 327 8.15 30.26 -21.19
CA ARG A 327 8.39 30.21 -22.65
C ARG A 327 9.77 30.73 -23.05
N ARG A 328 10.25 31.77 -22.36
CA ARG A 328 11.57 32.37 -22.54
C ARG A 328 12.76 31.40 -22.46
N ILE A 329 12.62 30.28 -21.72
CA ILE A 329 13.63 29.20 -21.67
C ILE A 329 13.83 28.56 -23.06
N LEU A 330 12.74 28.31 -23.79
CA LEU A 330 12.77 27.70 -25.12
C LEU A 330 13.13 28.70 -26.23
N GLU A 331 12.75 29.97 -26.06
CA GLU A 331 13.01 31.03 -27.06
C GLU A 331 14.43 31.59 -27.03
N GLN A 332 15.05 31.60 -25.84
CA GLN A 332 16.43 32.06 -25.65
C GLN A 332 17.42 30.89 -25.56
N ASP A 333 17.00 29.69 -25.96
CA ASP A 333 17.82 28.46 -25.97
C ASP A 333 18.55 28.14 -24.66
N LEU A 334 17.94 28.47 -23.50
CA LEU A 334 18.57 28.37 -22.18
C LEU A 334 18.77 26.93 -21.68
N VAL A 335 18.31 25.93 -22.44
CA VAL A 335 18.66 24.50 -22.29
C VAL A 335 19.23 24.01 -23.63
N GLN A 336 20.46 23.47 -23.60
CA GLN A 336 21.19 22.97 -24.76
C GLN A 336 20.83 21.52 -25.14
N GLY A 337 20.68 20.65 -24.15
CA GLY A 337 20.19 19.28 -24.32
C GLY A 337 18.67 19.19 -24.18
N PRO A 338 18.13 18.02 -23.79
CA PRO A 338 16.70 17.85 -23.67
C PRO A 338 16.13 18.52 -22.42
N LEU A 339 14.93 19.10 -22.58
CA LEU A 339 14.01 19.39 -21.49
C LEU A 339 13.06 18.20 -21.39
N VAL A 340 13.17 17.44 -20.31
CA VAL A 340 12.38 16.23 -20.07
C VAL A 340 11.41 16.49 -18.91
N THR A 341 10.22 15.91 -18.96
CA THR A 341 9.26 15.96 -17.85
C THR A 341 8.51 14.64 -17.70
N THR A 342 8.17 14.25 -16.48
CA THR A 342 7.30 13.09 -16.24
C THR A 342 5.86 13.51 -16.01
N ARG A 343 4.92 12.65 -16.39
CA ARG A 343 3.52 12.71 -15.94
C ARG A 343 3.01 11.35 -15.48
N SER A 344 2.02 11.32 -14.60
CA SER A 344 1.33 10.09 -14.19
C SER A 344 -0.17 10.30 -13.94
N LYS A 345 -0.99 9.36 -14.42
CA LYS A 345 -2.42 9.24 -14.08
C LYS A 345 -2.69 8.97 -12.59
N HIS A 346 -1.66 8.56 -11.85
CA HIS A 346 -1.71 8.27 -10.41
C HIS A 346 -1.30 9.48 -9.54
N ASP A 347 -0.75 10.55 -10.13
CA ASP A 347 -0.53 11.81 -9.42
C ASP A 347 -1.88 12.52 -9.24
N THR A 348 -2.52 12.32 -8.08
CA THR A 348 -3.79 12.98 -7.78
C THR A 348 -3.62 14.41 -7.31
N ALA A 349 -2.44 14.78 -6.77
CA ALA A 349 -2.12 16.17 -6.49
C ALA A 349 -2.27 17.02 -7.75
N LEU A 350 -1.72 16.58 -8.88
CA LEU A 350 -1.70 17.33 -10.13
C LEU A 350 -2.85 17.00 -11.08
N GLY A 351 -3.39 15.78 -11.02
CA GLY A 351 -4.55 15.37 -11.80
C GLY A 351 -5.90 15.83 -11.25
N LYS A 352 -6.00 16.13 -9.95
CA LYS A 352 -7.28 16.51 -9.29
C LYS A 352 -7.18 17.80 -8.47
N PHE A 353 -6.20 17.91 -7.58
CA PHE A 353 -6.13 19.03 -6.63
C PHE A 353 -5.50 20.30 -7.21
N TYR A 354 -4.60 20.19 -8.19
CA TYR A 354 -4.01 21.33 -8.90
C TYR A 354 -5.05 22.09 -9.74
N PRO A 355 -5.97 21.44 -10.48
CA PRO A 355 -7.18 22.09 -10.99
C PRO A 355 -7.94 22.82 -9.87
N LEU A 356 -8.36 22.12 -8.80
CA LEU A 356 -9.18 22.70 -7.73
C LEU A 356 -8.53 23.92 -7.03
N GLY A 357 -7.21 23.90 -6.80
CA GLY A 357 -6.45 25.01 -6.23
C GLY A 357 -6.23 26.21 -7.16
N VAL A 358 -6.72 26.15 -8.41
CA VAL A 358 -6.55 27.18 -9.44
C VAL A 358 -7.88 27.57 -10.10
N THR A 359 -8.83 26.65 -10.23
CA THR A 359 -10.14 26.88 -10.82
C THR A 359 -11.00 27.79 -9.94
N VAL A 360 -11.79 28.62 -10.61
CA VAL A 360 -13.01 29.25 -10.07
C VAL A 360 -14.20 28.90 -10.98
N LYS A 361 -14.09 27.91 -11.87
CA LYS A 361 -15.19 27.32 -12.67
C LYS A 361 -15.01 25.82 -12.86
N GLY A 362 -16.10 25.08 -12.72
CA GLY A 362 -16.16 23.62 -12.82
C GLY A 362 -16.07 23.05 -14.24
N GLU A 363 -15.04 23.42 -14.99
CA GLU A 363 -14.70 22.84 -16.30
C GLU A 363 -14.07 21.44 -16.15
N PHE A 364 -14.83 20.49 -15.60
CA PHE A 364 -14.48 19.07 -15.63
C PHE A 364 -14.72 18.52 -17.05
N LEU A 365 -13.65 17.98 -17.65
CA LEU A 365 -13.67 17.55 -19.04
C LEU A 365 -14.47 16.25 -19.25
N LEU A 366 -15.53 16.36 -20.05
CA LEU A 366 -16.23 15.26 -20.71
C LEU A 366 -15.96 15.34 -22.23
N GLY A 367 -14.68 15.29 -22.63
CA GLY A 367 -14.25 15.39 -24.03
C GLY A 367 -12.72 15.32 -24.20
N ASP A 368 -12.27 15.35 -25.46
CA ASP A 368 -10.86 15.19 -25.86
C ASP A 368 -10.01 16.49 -25.79
N GLU A 369 -10.54 17.59 -25.26
CA GLU A 369 -9.85 18.89 -25.19
C GLU A 369 -8.95 18.98 -23.94
N LEU A 370 -7.86 19.76 -24.00
CA LEU A 370 -6.95 19.97 -22.86
C LEU A 370 -7.47 21.05 -21.90
N PRO A 371 -7.30 20.89 -20.57
CA PRO A 371 -7.89 21.81 -19.61
C PRO A 371 -7.20 23.17 -19.61
N LYS A 372 -7.99 24.21 -19.32
CA LYS A 372 -7.48 25.56 -19.04
C LYS A 372 -6.48 25.58 -17.88
N TYR A 373 -6.73 24.77 -16.85
CA TYR A 373 -5.94 24.70 -15.63
C TYR A 373 -5.56 23.24 -15.31
N GLY A 374 -4.27 22.94 -15.25
CA GLY A 374 -3.76 21.60 -14.94
C GLY A 374 -2.23 21.60 -14.77
N GLY A 375 -1.71 20.61 -14.04
CA GLY A 375 -0.27 20.48 -13.79
C GLY A 375 0.47 19.75 -14.92
N ILE A 376 1.73 20.10 -15.16
CA ILE A 376 2.63 19.35 -16.05
C ILE A 376 2.74 17.88 -15.63
N GLY A 377 2.75 17.55 -14.32
CA GLY A 377 2.73 16.15 -13.86
C GLY A 377 1.46 15.35 -14.18
N ALA A 378 0.38 16.00 -14.63
CA ALA A 378 -0.81 15.30 -15.12
C ALA A 378 -0.86 15.22 -16.66
N PHE A 379 -0.49 16.29 -17.36
CA PHE A 379 -0.71 16.43 -18.82
C PHE A 379 0.57 16.47 -19.67
N GLY A 380 1.74 16.61 -19.03
CA GLY A 380 2.99 17.02 -19.67
C GLY A 380 3.01 18.50 -20.03
N ILE A 381 4.08 18.95 -20.70
CA ILE A 381 4.13 20.27 -21.33
C ILE A 381 3.24 20.27 -22.58
N GLN A 382 2.46 21.34 -22.74
CA GLN A 382 1.52 21.52 -23.85
C GLN A 382 1.67 22.92 -24.48
N GLY A 383 1.19 23.09 -25.72
CA GLY A 383 1.29 24.36 -26.45
C GLY A 383 2.67 24.67 -27.07
N GLU A 384 3.58 23.69 -27.11
CA GLU A 384 4.80 23.70 -27.93
C GLU A 384 4.70 22.58 -28.99
N SER A 385 4.95 22.95 -30.25
CA SER A 385 5.01 22.09 -31.42
C SER A 385 6.19 21.10 -31.45
N ALA A 386 7.27 21.39 -30.73
CA ALA A 386 8.47 20.56 -30.62
C ALA A 386 8.46 19.59 -29.42
N THR A 387 7.28 19.28 -28.88
CA THR A 387 7.09 18.34 -27.76
C THR A 387 6.82 16.92 -28.23
N VAL A 388 7.75 16.02 -27.92
CA VAL A 388 7.62 14.57 -28.15
C VAL A 388 6.95 13.92 -26.93
N ASN A 389 6.02 13.00 -27.15
CA ASN A 389 5.41 12.18 -26.09
C ASN A 389 5.91 10.74 -26.24
N MET A 390 6.44 10.14 -25.17
CA MET A 390 6.94 8.77 -25.14
C MET A 390 6.70 8.13 -23.77
N LEU A 391 6.82 6.80 -23.67
CA LEU A 391 6.76 6.09 -22.38
C LEU A 391 8.07 6.29 -21.61
N ILE A 392 8.01 6.27 -20.27
CA ILE A 392 9.22 6.07 -19.47
C ILE A 392 9.78 4.67 -19.76
N ALA A 393 11.07 4.59 -20.03
CA ALA A 393 11.77 3.35 -20.34
C ALA A 393 12.27 2.66 -19.06
N GLN A 394 12.42 1.33 -19.12
CA GLN A 394 13.07 0.55 -18.06
C GLN A 394 14.55 0.99 -17.91
N ALA A 395 15.12 0.85 -16.70
CA ALA A 395 16.42 1.42 -16.29
C ALA A 395 17.69 0.85 -16.97
N TYR A 396 17.53 0.26 -18.15
CA TYR A 396 18.58 -0.30 -19.00
C TYR A 396 18.28 -0.11 -20.51
N ILE A 397 17.18 0.57 -20.86
CA ILE A 397 16.73 0.78 -22.24
C ILE A 397 17.07 2.22 -22.64
N PRO A 398 18.04 2.44 -23.56
CA PRO A 398 18.52 3.78 -23.88
C PRO A 398 17.43 4.63 -24.56
N TYR A 399 17.30 5.87 -24.10
CA TYR A 399 16.45 6.87 -24.74
C TYR A 399 17.10 7.45 -26.01
N ASP A 400 16.28 7.77 -27.00
CA ASP A 400 16.65 8.66 -28.10
C ASP A 400 16.01 10.04 -27.87
N PHE A 401 16.86 11.04 -27.59
CA PHE A 401 16.46 12.43 -27.41
C PHE A 401 16.86 13.32 -28.61
N SER A 402 17.05 12.74 -29.80
CA SER A 402 17.44 13.48 -31.02
C SER A 402 16.27 14.09 -31.80
N GLU A 403 15.05 13.56 -31.66
CA GLU A 403 13.89 13.99 -32.46
C GLU A 403 13.20 15.28 -31.96
N GLY A 404 13.61 15.85 -30.82
CA GLY A 404 12.91 16.99 -30.22
C GLY A 404 13.73 17.75 -29.18
N ARG A 405 13.08 18.72 -28.53
CA ARG A 405 13.67 19.49 -27.41
C ARG A 405 12.91 19.33 -26.10
N VAL A 406 11.61 19.08 -26.18
CA VAL A 406 10.73 18.89 -25.03
C VAL A 406 10.19 17.46 -25.07
N PHE A 407 10.31 16.72 -23.97
CA PHE A 407 9.95 15.30 -23.90
C PHE A 407 9.01 15.03 -22.73
N ASN A 408 7.76 14.70 -23.03
CA ASN A 408 6.77 14.23 -22.06
C ASN A 408 6.93 12.71 -21.89
N LEU A 409 7.49 12.28 -20.76
CA LEU A 409 7.57 10.87 -20.36
C LEU A 409 6.28 10.47 -19.63
N GLU A 410 5.51 9.59 -20.26
CA GLU A 410 4.38 8.91 -19.65
C GLU A 410 4.92 7.87 -18.64
N ALA A 411 4.83 8.20 -17.36
CA ALA A 411 5.44 7.46 -16.26
C ALA A 411 4.44 6.71 -15.37
N SER A 412 3.17 6.62 -15.79
CA SER A 412 2.09 5.98 -15.03
C SER A 412 2.30 4.52 -14.58
N GLU A 413 3.24 3.80 -15.19
CA GLU A 413 3.57 2.40 -14.80
C GLU A 413 4.80 2.30 -13.88
N VAL A 414 5.45 3.44 -13.58
CA VAL A 414 6.56 3.57 -12.62
C VAL A 414 6.12 4.40 -11.42
N ILE A 415 5.77 5.67 -11.67
CA ILE A 415 5.29 6.61 -10.65
C ILE A 415 3.79 6.34 -10.42
N LYS A 416 3.48 5.48 -9.45
CA LYS A 416 2.14 4.91 -9.23
C LYS A 416 1.81 4.52 -7.78
N ASN A 417 2.81 4.40 -6.91
CA ASN A 417 2.65 4.04 -5.50
C ASN A 417 2.37 5.31 -4.68
N GLY A 418 1.81 5.20 -3.48
CA GLY A 418 1.43 6.36 -2.65
C GLY A 418 -0.09 6.54 -2.52
N SER A 419 -0.50 7.36 -1.54
CA SER A 419 -1.86 7.38 -1.00
C SER A 419 -2.34 8.80 -0.66
N GLY A 420 -3.52 8.91 -0.03
CA GLY A 420 -4.12 10.18 0.38
C GLY A 420 -4.49 11.10 -0.79
N LEU A 421 -4.48 12.41 -0.55
CA LEU A 421 -4.81 13.43 -1.56
C LEU A 421 -3.71 13.54 -2.64
N SER A 422 -2.45 13.31 -2.28
CA SER A 422 -1.31 13.42 -3.19
C SER A 422 -1.18 12.24 -4.16
N GLY A 423 -1.49 11.02 -3.73
CA GLY A 423 -1.32 9.82 -4.53
C GLY A 423 0.15 9.60 -4.88
N ALA A 424 0.45 9.34 -6.15
CA ALA A 424 1.82 9.08 -6.62
C ALA A 424 2.71 10.32 -6.81
N HIS A 425 2.32 11.48 -6.27
CA HIS A 425 3.04 12.74 -6.50
C HIS A 425 4.52 12.70 -6.10
N SER A 426 4.86 12.07 -4.97
CA SER A 426 6.24 11.98 -4.45
C SER A 426 6.95 10.65 -4.74
N ASP A 427 6.27 9.71 -5.41
CA ASP A 427 6.76 8.36 -5.73
C ASP A 427 7.72 8.37 -6.92
N ILE A 428 8.84 9.08 -6.78
CA ILE A 428 9.76 9.36 -7.89
C ILE A 428 11.19 8.82 -7.71
N ALA A 429 11.47 8.16 -6.58
CA ALA A 429 12.77 7.55 -6.25
C ALA A 429 13.02 6.21 -7.00
N HIS A 430 12.63 6.14 -8.27
CA HIS A 430 12.68 4.91 -9.08
C HIS A 430 13.90 4.85 -9.98
N SER A 431 14.38 3.63 -10.24
CA SER A 431 15.53 3.39 -11.12
C SER A 431 15.30 3.93 -12.54
N GLU A 432 14.05 3.87 -13.03
CA GLU A 432 13.63 4.35 -14.34
C GLU A 432 13.58 5.89 -14.43
N VAL A 433 13.27 6.57 -13.32
CA VAL A 433 13.26 8.04 -13.23
C VAL A 433 14.71 8.55 -13.14
N ALA A 434 15.55 7.89 -12.34
CA ALA A 434 16.98 8.16 -12.28
C ALA A 434 17.68 7.87 -13.63
N HIS A 435 17.34 6.77 -14.30
CA HIS A 435 17.82 6.43 -15.64
C HIS A 435 17.40 7.48 -16.69
N ALA A 436 16.15 7.97 -16.64
CA ALA A 436 15.69 9.05 -17.51
C ALA A 436 16.51 10.34 -17.32
N PHE A 437 16.84 10.70 -16.07
CA PHE A 437 17.67 11.88 -15.79
C PHE A 437 19.13 11.69 -16.26
N TRP A 438 19.72 10.52 -15.99
CA TRP A 438 21.04 10.16 -16.50
C TRP A 438 21.10 10.19 -18.03
N ALA A 439 20.11 9.63 -18.72
CA ALA A 439 20.02 9.64 -20.17
C ALA A 439 19.88 11.07 -20.72
N ALA A 440 19.10 11.94 -20.06
CA ALA A 440 18.98 13.35 -20.41
C ALA A 440 20.32 14.09 -20.29
N ALA A 441 21.09 13.81 -19.23
CA ALA A 441 22.42 14.36 -19.02
C ALA A 441 23.44 13.84 -20.06
N ILE A 442 23.44 12.53 -20.33
CA ILE A 442 24.29 11.86 -21.33
C ILE A 442 24.01 12.37 -22.76
N ALA A 443 22.75 12.70 -23.07
CA ALA A 443 22.36 13.22 -24.39
C ALA A 443 22.94 14.62 -24.69
N SER A 444 23.20 15.46 -23.68
CA SER A 444 23.84 16.78 -23.90
C SER A 444 25.22 16.64 -24.56
N ILE A 445 25.96 15.57 -24.21
CA ILE A 445 27.28 15.26 -24.75
C ILE A 445 27.22 14.97 -26.26
N ALA A 446 26.20 14.22 -26.70
CA ALA A 446 26.00 13.89 -28.11
C ALA A 446 25.68 15.15 -28.93
N ASN A 447 24.79 16.02 -28.43
CA ASN A 447 24.46 17.29 -29.08
C ASN A 447 25.67 18.23 -29.13
N GLN A 448 26.52 18.25 -28.11
CA GLN A 448 27.78 19.02 -28.10
C GLN A 448 28.79 18.54 -29.14
N ALA A 449 28.87 17.23 -29.41
CA ALA A 449 29.71 16.70 -30.49
C ALA A 449 29.20 17.16 -31.88
N SER A 450 27.89 17.13 -32.10
CA SER A 450 27.24 17.64 -33.32
C SER A 450 27.53 19.14 -33.52
N ILE A 451 27.30 19.97 -32.50
CA ILE A 451 27.51 21.43 -32.53
C ILE A 451 28.99 21.81 -32.75
N ARG A 452 29.95 20.97 -32.33
CA ARG A 452 31.37 21.20 -32.66
C ARG A 452 31.74 20.89 -34.12
N SER A 453 30.91 20.12 -34.83
CA SER A 453 31.09 19.87 -36.27
C SER A 453 30.39 20.91 -37.16
N ALA A 454 29.25 21.45 -36.70
CA ALA A 454 28.51 22.52 -37.38
C ALA A 454 28.98 23.89 -36.88
N GLY A 455 29.90 24.51 -37.64
CA GLY A 455 30.69 25.68 -37.25
C GLY A 455 30.01 26.74 -36.35
N THR A 456 30.73 27.11 -35.29
CA THR A 456 30.32 27.97 -34.16
C THR A 456 29.30 29.06 -34.49
N ARG A 457 28.07 28.90 -34.00
CA ARG A 457 27.27 30.05 -33.57
C ARG A 457 27.79 30.53 -32.22
N SER A 458 28.23 31.79 -32.15
CA SER A 458 28.54 32.46 -30.89
C SER A 458 27.24 32.73 -30.13
N TRP A 459 27.21 32.36 -28.84
CA TRP A 459 26.20 32.84 -27.90
C TRP A 459 26.46 34.31 -27.61
N GLU A 460 25.75 35.20 -28.30
CA GLU A 460 25.71 36.63 -27.96
C GLU A 460 24.61 36.85 -26.93
N ALA A 461 25.00 37.20 -25.71
CA ALA A 461 24.07 37.37 -24.60
C ALA A 461 23.08 38.53 -24.85
N PRO A 462 21.75 38.27 -24.87
CA PRO A 462 20.74 39.34 -24.88
C PRO A 462 20.79 40.18 -23.59
N THR A 463 20.27 41.41 -23.57
CA THR A 463 20.50 42.40 -22.46
C THR A 463 19.33 42.61 -21.46
N ASP A 464 19.67 42.70 -20.17
CA ASP A 464 18.94 43.22 -18.97
C ASP A 464 17.95 42.35 -18.14
N PHE A 465 18.18 42.30 -16.79
CA PHE A 465 17.35 42.85 -15.68
C PHE A 465 18.10 42.75 -14.28
N SER A 466 17.56 43.18 -13.10
CA SER A 466 18.35 43.56 -11.85
C SER A 466 17.96 43.11 -10.36
N GLY A 467 18.84 42.36 -9.61
CA GLY A 467 18.84 41.92 -8.16
C GLY A 467 18.14 40.56 -7.77
N GLY A 468 18.48 39.70 -6.76
CA GLY A 468 19.58 39.49 -5.73
C GLY A 468 19.10 38.63 -4.47
N LEU A 469 19.85 38.11 -3.45
CA LEU A 469 21.18 37.38 -3.31
C LEU A 469 21.64 36.98 -1.81
N LEU A 470 21.73 35.67 -1.42
CA LEU A 470 22.64 35.00 -0.37
C LEU A 470 22.51 35.22 1.18
N GLY A 471 23.01 34.41 2.15
CA GLY A 471 23.77 33.11 2.17
C GLY A 471 24.17 32.39 3.54
N GLY A 472 23.73 31.12 3.82
CA GLY A 472 24.26 29.96 4.65
C GLY A 472 23.35 29.00 5.56
N ASP A 473 23.43 27.66 5.50
CA ASP A 473 23.88 26.63 6.53
C ASP A 473 23.66 26.75 8.11
N ASP A 474 24.29 25.98 9.05
CA ASP A 474 24.08 24.54 9.50
C ASP A 474 24.56 24.23 11.02
N PRO A 475 25.17 23.09 11.55
CA PRO A 475 24.91 22.53 12.92
C PRO A 475 26.15 22.41 13.90
N PRO A 476 26.76 21.29 14.48
CA PRO A 476 26.54 19.79 14.58
C PRO A 476 26.79 19.04 15.98
N ALA A 477 26.56 17.70 16.03
CA ALA A 477 27.28 16.58 16.76
C ALA A 477 27.19 16.30 18.32
N SER A 478 27.36 15.06 18.91
CA SER A 478 27.28 13.62 18.46
C SER A 478 27.55 12.49 19.54
N LEU A 479 26.84 11.32 19.51
CA LEU A 479 27.27 9.87 19.76
C LEU A 479 27.74 9.32 21.17
N PRO A 480 27.98 7.98 21.44
CA PRO A 480 27.33 6.67 21.08
C PRO A 480 27.17 5.58 22.24
N THR A 481 27.08 4.25 21.96
CA THR A 481 26.49 3.11 22.80
C THR A 481 27.26 1.74 22.86
N ALA A 482 26.81 0.71 23.67
CA ALA A 482 26.81 -0.82 23.47
C ALA A 482 27.10 -1.71 24.74
N PRO A 483 27.09 -3.10 24.77
CA PRO A 483 26.03 -4.15 24.51
C PRO A 483 25.90 -5.36 25.55
N MET A 484 25.23 -6.51 25.22
CA MET A 484 24.72 -7.64 26.11
C MET A 484 25.08 -9.12 25.67
N PRO A 485 24.96 -10.22 26.51
CA PRO A 485 24.27 -11.50 26.08
C PRO A 485 23.80 -12.64 27.12
N THR A 486 22.74 -13.42 26.77
CA THR A 486 22.47 -14.94 26.81
C THR A 486 22.13 -15.92 28.01
N SER A 487 21.00 -16.69 27.87
CA SER A 487 20.69 -18.16 28.17
C SER A 487 20.45 -18.72 29.62
N ALA A 488 19.91 -19.94 29.98
CA ALA A 488 18.94 -21.04 29.54
C ALA A 488 18.90 -22.21 30.64
N PRO A 489 18.28 -23.46 30.62
CA PRO A 489 17.20 -24.20 29.86
C PRO A 489 16.14 -25.00 30.76
N ALA A 490 15.62 -26.23 30.40
CA ALA A 490 14.38 -26.90 30.97
C ALA A 490 14.36 -28.47 31.27
N ARG A 491 13.17 -29.15 31.43
CA ARG A 491 12.91 -30.61 31.77
C ARG A 491 11.58 -31.25 31.19
N ASP A 492 11.28 -32.56 31.45
CA ASP A 492 10.72 -33.57 30.50
C ASP A 492 9.62 -34.60 31.02
N ALA A 493 8.96 -35.42 30.14
CA ALA A 493 7.90 -36.45 30.42
C ALA A 493 7.77 -37.65 29.40
N THR A 494 6.96 -38.70 29.68
CA THR A 494 7.05 -40.06 29.04
C THR A 494 6.12 -40.41 27.84
N GLN A 495 6.52 -41.38 26.99
CA GLN A 495 5.95 -41.70 25.65
C GLN A 495 5.32 -43.11 25.43
N GLU A 496 4.44 -43.22 24.43
CA GLU A 496 3.98 -44.47 23.75
C GLU A 496 4.87 -44.80 22.51
N PRO A 497 4.83 -46.03 21.94
CA PRO A 497 5.71 -46.41 20.83
C PRO A 497 5.33 -45.76 19.49
N SER A 498 6.14 -44.81 19.03
CA SER A 498 5.97 -44.05 17.79
C SER A 498 5.86 -44.93 16.54
N ARG A 499 4.79 -44.75 15.76
CA ARG A 499 4.74 -45.19 14.36
C ARG A 499 5.48 -44.20 13.46
N TRP A 500 5.92 -44.67 12.30
CA TRP A 500 6.69 -43.92 11.32
C TRP A 500 6.08 -44.09 9.93
N ILE A 501 5.90 -42.99 9.20
CA ILE A 501 5.70 -43.05 7.75
C ILE A 501 7.09 -43.11 7.09
N ASN A 502 7.31 -44.15 6.30
CA ASN A 502 8.55 -44.41 5.57
C ASN A 502 8.26 -44.24 4.07
N ALA A 503 9.17 -43.60 3.36
CA ALA A 503 9.23 -43.56 1.90
C ALA A 503 10.57 -44.19 1.46
N GLU A 504 10.49 -45.21 0.62
CA GLU A 504 11.64 -46.01 0.17
C GLU A 504 11.45 -46.43 -1.29
N PHE A 505 12.54 -46.50 -2.07
CA PHE A 505 12.49 -47.10 -3.39
C PHE A 505 12.42 -48.63 -3.23
N ASP A 506 11.34 -49.24 -3.72
CA ASP A 506 11.26 -50.70 -3.79
C ASP A 506 12.39 -51.22 -4.72
N GLU A 507 13.06 -52.30 -4.31
CA GLU A 507 14.15 -52.99 -5.02
C GLU A 507 15.47 -52.22 -5.23
N LEU A 508 15.62 -50.98 -4.73
CA LEU A 508 16.89 -50.24 -4.77
C LEU A 508 17.70 -50.33 -3.46
N HIS A 509 19.03 -50.36 -3.55
CA HIS A 509 19.91 -50.31 -2.38
C HIS A 509 20.10 -48.87 -1.87
N ALA A 510 20.27 -48.70 -0.56
CA ALA A 510 20.40 -47.38 0.08
C ALA A 510 21.53 -46.53 -0.54
N ASP A 511 22.68 -47.15 -0.84
CA ASP A 511 23.87 -46.51 -1.42
C ASP A 511 23.82 -46.33 -2.96
N ALA A 512 22.74 -46.77 -3.62
CA ALA A 512 22.61 -46.69 -5.07
C ALA A 512 22.48 -45.24 -5.55
N THR A 513 22.93 -44.99 -6.79
CA THR A 513 22.75 -43.72 -7.48
C THR A 513 21.39 -43.70 -8.16
N LEU A 514 20.60 -42.63 -7.96
CA LEU A 514 19.49 -42.31 -8.85
C LEU A 514 20.06 -41.68 -10.13
N GLU A 515 19.74 -42.24 -11.29
CA GLU A 515 20.20 -41.77 -12.60
C GLU A 515 19.08 -41.08 -13.39
N ARG A 516 19.47 -40.22 -14.33
CA ARG A 516 18.54 -39.35 -15.05
C ARG A 516 17.88 -40.10 -16.21
N GLY A 517 16.55 -40.20 -16.19
CA GLY A 517 15.73 -40.89 -17.21
C GLY A 517 15.52 -42.38 -16.96
N GLU A 518 16.09 -42.94 -15.88
CA GLU A 518 15.81 -44.31 -15.42
C GLU A 518 14.61 -44.33 -14.46
N TRP A 519 13.84 -45.42 -14.48
CA TRP A 519 12.58 -45.54 -13.73
C TRP A 519 12.73 -46.34 -12.43
N TYR A 520 12.16 -45.82 -11.35
CA TYR A 520 12.24 -46.36 -10.00
C TYR A 520 10.85 -46.36 -9.32
N THR A 521 10.49 -47.41 -8.59
CA THR A 521 9.21 -47.44 -7.84
C THR A 521 9.40 -46.88 -6.43
N LEU A 522 8.96 -45.64 -6.19
CA LEU A 522 8.93 -45.04 -4.84
C LEU A 522 7.67 -45.51 -4.09
N ALA A 523 7.85 -46.01 -2.87
CA ALA A 523 6.80 -46.60 -2.07
C ALA A 523 6.67 -45.96 -0.68
N PHE A 524 5.45 -45.58 -0.31
CA PHE A 524 5.10 -44.96 0.99
C PHE A 524 4.27 -45.93 1.83
N ASP A 525 4.67 -46.15 3.08
CA ASP A 525 3.90 -46.96 4.03
C ASP A 525 4.13 -46.54 5.49
N VAL A 526 3.28 -47.01 6.40
CA VAL A 526 3.39 -46.74 7.85
C VAL A 526 3.81 -48.00 8.60
N ASP A 527 4.85 -47.90 9.44
CA ASP A 527 5.43 -49.00 10.23
C ASP A 527 5.62 -48.61 11.71
N LEU A 528 6.03 -49.57 12.54
CA LEU A 528 6.35 -49.41 13.97
C LEU A 528 7.81 -48.99 14.23
N MET A 529 8.61 -48.80 13.17
CA MET A 529 10.04 -48.47 13.24
C MET A 529 10.40 -47.46 12.16
N GLN A 530 11.35 -46.58 12.48
CA GLN A 530 12.11 -45.83 11.49
C GLN A 530 13.01 -46.83 10.74
N ARG A 531 12.81 -47.04 9.44
CA ARG A 531 13.67 -47.94 8.67
C ARG A 531 14.97 -47.23 8.29
N SER A 532 16.11 -47.84 8.59
CA SER A 532 17.43 -47.35 8.15
C SER A 532 17.66 -47.46 6.64
N THR A 533 16.78 -48.16 5.93
CA THR A 533 16.78 -48.30 4.46
C THR A 533 15.81 -47.34 3.76
N ALA A 534 15.00 -46.58 4.51
CA ALA A 534 14.06 -45.65 3.89
C ALA A 534 14.75 -44.35 3.50
N SER A 535 14.59 -43.95 2.25
CA SER A 535 15.02 -42.67 1.70
C SER A 535 14.52 -41.48 2.53
N ALA A 536 13.33 -41.62 3.12
CA ALA A 536 12.81 -40.70 4.13
C ALA A 536 11.97 -41.44 5.17
N ALA A 537 12.08 -41.04 6.44
CA ALA A 537 11.21 -41.54 7.50
C ALA A 537 10.88 -40.44 8.51
N LYS A 538 9.60 -40.31 8.88
CA LYS A 538 9.11 -39.34 9.88
C LYS A 538 8.11 -40.00 10.85
N PRO A 539 8.06 -39.59 12.12
CA PRO A 539 7.08 -40.12 13.07
C PRO A 539 5.67 -39.67 12.68
N ILE A 540 4.69 -40.55 12.87
CA ILE A 540 3.27 -40.30 12.61
C ILE A 540 2.42 -40.77 13.80
N GLN A 541 1.84 -39.79 14.51
CA GLN A 541 0.79 -40.00 15.51
C GLN A 541 -0.44 -40.56 14.79
N THR A 542 -0.82 -41.81 15.10
CA THR A 542 -1.86 -42.55 14.36
C THR A 542 -3.08 -42.91 15.21
N ARG A 543 -2.97 -42.74 16.54
CA ARG A 543 -3.99 -43.10 17.54
C ARG A 543 -5.36 -42.46 17.25
N GLU A 544 -5.35 -41.20 16.82
CA GLU A 544 -6.52 -40.32 16.75
C GLU A 544 -7.05 -40.13 15.33
N LEU A 545 -6.40 -40.75 14.33
CA LEU A 545 -6.96 -40.84 12.99
C LEU A 545 -8.13 -41.83 12.91
N PHE A 546 -8.43 -42.57 13.97
CA PHE A 546 -9.51 -43.56 14.05
C PHE A 546 -10.67 -43.00 14.87
N GLY A 547 -11.85 -42.83 14.26
CA GLY A 547 -13.10 -42.59 15.00
C GLY A 547 -13.43 -43.78 15.93
N PRO A 548 -14.38 -43.66 16.87
CA PRO A 548 -14.55 -44.62 17.96
C PRO A 548 -14.61 -46.11 17.55
N ASP A 549 -15.30 -46.43 16.44
CA ASP A 549 -15.50 -47.80 15.96
C ASP A 549 -14.51 -48.26 14.87
N ASP A 550 -13.68 -47.36 14.32
CA ASP A 550 -12.83 -47.66 13.15
C ASP A 550 -11.81 -48.78 13.44
N ARG A 551 -11.82 -49.84 12.64
CA ARG A 551 -10.82 -50.92 12.73
C ARG A 551 -9.64 -50.70 11.77
N GLN A 552 -9.90 -50.02 10.67
CA GLN A 552 -8.94 -49.67 9.62
C GLN A 552 -9.39 -48.35 8.98
N ILE A 553 -8.43 -47.49 8.63
CA ILE A 553 -8.64 -46.26 7.86
C ILE A 553 -7.87 -46.34 6.52
N VAL A 554 -8.20 -45.44 5.60
CA VAL A 554 -7.45 -45.25 4.36
C VAL A 554 -6.81 -43.87 4.38
N LEU A 555 -5.48 -43.84 4.26
CA LEU A 555 -4.73 -42.62 3.97
C LEU A 555 -4.46 -42.59 2.47
N THR A 556 -4.75 -41.45 1.84
CA THR A 556 -4.38 -41.21 0.43
C THR A 556 -3.08 -40.43 0.40
N VAL A 557 -2.12 -40.91 -0.38
CA VAL A 557 -0.85 -40.22 -0.66
C VAL A 557 -0.94 -39.64 -2.06
N GLN A 558 -0.68 -38.35 -2.19
CA GLN A 558 -0.61 -37.66 -3.47
C GLN A 558 0.82 -37.15 -3.71
N ILE A 559 1.38 -37.38 -4.90
CA ILE A 559 2.73 -36.93 -5.28
C ILE A 559 2.67 -35.79 -6.30
N ASP A 560 3.47 -34.77 -6.04
CA ASP A 560 3.63 -33.56 -6.84
C ASP A 560 5.12 -33.23 -7.02
N THR A 561 5.55 -33.01 -8.25
CA THR A 561 6.95 -32.73 -8.61
C THR A 561 7.05 -32.24 -10.07
N GLU A 562 8.00 -31.35 -10.34
CA GLU A 562 8.42 -30.94 -11.69
C GLU A 562 9.77 -31.58 -12.10
N ASP A 563 10.40 -32.31 -11.18
CA ASP A 563 11.76 -32.86 -11.33
C ASP A 563 11.80 -34.35 -11.67
N PHE A 564 10.65 -35.03 -11.63
CA PHE A 564 10.48 -36.42 -12.03
C PHE A 564 9.28 -36.56 -12.97
N ASP A 565 9.40 -37.42 -13.99
CA ASP A 565 8.25 -38.02 -14.67
C ASP A 565 7.60 -39.05 -13.71
N VAL A 566 6.28 -39.21 -13.71
CA VAL A 566 5.54 -39.98 -12.69
C VAL A 566 4.37 -40.76 -13.28
N SER A 567 4.36 -42.08 -13.09
CA SER A 567 3.30 -42.99 -13.48
C SER A 567 2.11 -42.94 -12.50
N GLY A 568 1.38 -41.82 -12.52
CA GLY A 568 0.18 -41.60 -11.72
C GLY A 568 0.45 -40.99 -10.34
N HIS A 569 -0.38 -40.03 -9.93
CA HIS A 569 -0.08 -39.12 -8.82
C HIS A 569 -0.78 -39.47 -7.49
N ILE A 570 -1.54 -40.58 -7.40
CA ILE A 570 -2.38 -40.90 -6.23
C ILE A 570 -2.26 -42.38 -5.84
N GLY A 571 -1.92 -42.67 -4.59
CA GLY A 571 -1.87 -44.02 -4.01
C GLY A 571 -2.55 -44.11 -2.64
N GLN A 572 -2.78 -45.32 -2.12
CA GLN A 572 -3.52 -45.53 -0.86
C GLN A 572 -2.85 -46.49 0.13
N ILE A 573 -2.70 -46.03 1.36
CA ILE A 573 -2.20 -46.79 2.53
C ILE A 573 -3.39 -47.19 3.40
N ARG A 574 -3.64 -48.50 3.54
CA ARG A 574 -4.65 -49.05 4.44
C ARG A 574 -4.04 -49.29 5.82
N LEU A 575 -4.40 -48.48 6.81
CA LEU A 575 -3.79 -48.48 8.13
C LEU A 575 -4.74 -49.07 9.20
N PRO A 576 -4.42 -50.22 9.83
CA PRO A 576 -5.19 -50.75 10.95
C PRO A 576 -4.95 -49.98 12.25
N ARG A 577 -5.92 -50.04 13.18
CA ARG A 577 -5.85 -49.30 14.47
C ARG A 577 -4.58 -49.60 15.26
N THR A 578 -4.05 -50.81 15.18
CA THR A 578 -2.77 -51.21 15.80
C THR A 578 -1.84 -51.87 14.78
N GLY A 579 -0.54 -51.69 14.96
CA GLY A 579 0.49 -52.24 14.06
C GLY A 579 0.75 -51.43 12.80
N LYS A 580 1.48 -52.03 11.86
CA LYS A 580 1.84 -51.41 10.58
C LYS A 580 0.71 -51.46 9.55
N SER A 581 0.88 -50.67 8.50
CA SER A 581 -0.01 -50.62 7.33
C SER A 581 -0.09 -51.96 6.58
N VAL A 582 -1.23 -52.18 5.93
CA VAL A 582 -1.55 -53.38 5.15
C VAL A 582 -1.22 -53.20 3.66
N THR A 583 -1.19 -51.96 3.15
CA THR A 583 -0.80 -51.63 1.78
C THR A 583 0.18 -50.46 1.76
N LYS A 584 1.17 -50.51 0.87
CA LYS A 584 1.95 -49.35 0.47
C LYS A 584 1.19 -48.55 -0.60
N ALA A 585 1.32 -47.22 -0.61
CA ALA A 585 1.12 -46.42 -1.81
C ALA A 585 2.39 -46.50 -2.67
N ARG A 586 2.26 -46.65 -4.00
CA ARG A 586 3.40 -46.80 -4.92
C ARG A 586 3.25 -45.88 -6.12
N PHE A 587 4.39 -45.42 -6.61
CA PHE A 587 4.51 -44.44 -7.68
C PHE A 587 5.79 -44.77 -8.45
N ASP A 588 5.69 -45.07 -9.75
CA ASP A 588 6.88 -45.23 -10.59
C ASP A 588 7.34 -43.84 -11.06
N VAL A 589 8.61 -43.51 -10.84
CA VAL A 589 9.17 -42.16 -11.05
C VAL A 589 10.49 -42.20 -11.80
N SER A 590 10.76 -41.22 -12.66
CA SER A 590 12.00 -41.10 -13.44
C SER A 590 12.57 -39.67 -13.38
N PRO A 591 13.81 -39.46 -12.87
CA PRO A 591 14.38 -38.12 -12.72
C PRO A 591 14.62 -37.40 -14.05
N LEU A 592 14.11 -36.18 -14.19
CA LEU A 592 14.19 -35.36 -15.41
C LEU A 592 15.51 -34.57 -15.51
N LYS A 593 16.21 -34.37 -14.39
CA LYS A 593 17.50 -33.66 -14.29
C LYS A 593 18.47 -34.39 -13.35
N SER A 594 19.70 -33.87 -13.23
CA SER A 594 20.70 -34.32 -12.25
C SER A 594 20.98 -33.20 -11.24
N GLY A 595 21.46 -33.54 -10.05
CA GLY A 595 21.54 -32.63 -8.90
C GLY A 595 20.28 -32.73 -8.00
N PRO A 596 20.00 -31.71 -7.18
CA PRO A 596 18.86 -31.74 -6.25
C PRO A 596 17.53 -31.74 -7.01
N CYS A 597 16.72 -32.77 -6.77
CA CYS A 597 15.43 -33.02 -7.39
C CYS A 597 14.34 -33.13 -6.30
N CYS A 598 13.34 -32.26 -6.39
CA CYS A 598 12.35 -32.04 -5.33
C CYS A 598 11.02 -32.75 -5.63
N MET A 599 10.43 -33.37 -4.60
CA MET A 599 9.15 -34.07 -4.67
C MET A 599 8.35 -33.82 -3.39
N LYS A 600 7.04 -33.61 -3.51
CA LYS A 600 6.13 -33.35 -2.38
C LYS A 600 5.14 -34.49 -2.27
N ALA A 601 5.01 -35.09 -1.10
CA ALA A 601 4.05 -36.13 -0.79
C ALA A 601 3.02 -35.62 0.22
N THR A 602 1.80 -35.37 -0.25
CA THR A 602 0.67 -34.90 0.57
C THR A 602 -0.16 -36.08 1.04
N ILE A 603 -0.30 -36.21 2.36
CA ILE A 603 -1.07 -37.21 3.07
C ILE A 603 -2.46 -36.65 3.39
N LEU A 604 -3.49 -37.38 2.96
CA LEU A 604 -4.90 -37.04 3.13
C LEU A 604 -5.64 -38.16 3.88
N LYS A 605 -6.62 -37.83 4.71
CA LYS A 605 -7.65 -38.77 5.20
C LYS A 605 -9.02 -38.24 4.79
N ASP A 606 -9.82 -39.07 4.12
CA ASP A 606 -11.19 -38.73 3.70
C ASP A 606 -11.32 -37.36 2.98
N GLY A 607 -10.27 -36.95 2.25
CA GLY A 607 -10.17 -35.65 1.55
C GLY A 607 -9.62 -34.48 2.39
N GLN A 608 -9.50 -34.63 3.71
CA GLN A 608 -8.86 -33.64 4.61
C GLN A 608 -7.33 -33.68 4.49
N PHE A 609 -6.68 -32.51 4.54
CA PHE A 609 -5.22 -32.40 4.66
C PHE A 609 -4.72 -32.82 6.05
N ILE A 610 -3.76 -33.75 6.09
CA ILE A 610 -3.14 -34.24 7.32
C ILE A 610 -1.71 -33.69 7.44
N GLN A 611 -0.87 -33.99 6.46
CA GLN A 611 0.57 -33.72 6.49
C GLN A 611 1.13 -33.67 5.06
N GLN A 612 2.09 -32.79 4.81
CA GLN A 612 2.92 -32.76 3.61
C GLN A 612 4.36 -33.11 4.00
N ILE A 613 4.99 -33.98 3.21
CA ILE A 613 6.40 -34.34 3.32
C ILE A 613 7.10 -33.81 2.07
N ASP A 614 8.03 -32.86 2.25
CA ASP A 614 8.89 -32.39 1.18
C ASP A 614 10.15 -33.26 1.16
N LEU A 615 10.49 -33.81 -0.02
CA LEU A 615 11.60 -34.73 -0.26
C LEU A 615 12.55 -34.14 -1.29
N THR A 616 13.83 -34.00 -0.96
CA THR A 616 14.87 -33.57 -1.91
C THR A 616 15.90 -34.67 -2.10
N PHE A 617 15.94 -35.28 -3.29
CA PHE A 617 16.90 -36.33 -3.65
C PHE A 617 18.08 -35.73 -4.45
N THR A 618 19.31 -36.20 -4.23
CA THR A 618 20.47 -35.74 -5.03
C THR A 618 20.79 -36.72 -6.15
N VAL A 619 20.21 -36.50 -7.33
CA VAL A 619 20.31 -37.39 -8.49
C VAL A 619 21.70 -37.28 -9.13
N GLY A 620 22.33 -38.42 -9.42
CA GLY A 620 23.71 -38.50 -9.92
C GLY A 620 24.80 -38.51 -8.83
N GLN A 621 24.44 -38.66 -7.55
CA GLN A 621 25.36 -38.98 -6.45
C GLN A 621 25.04 -40.36 -5.86
N PRO A 622 26.01 -41.07 -5.25
CA PRO A 622 25.74 -42.30 -4.52
C PRO A 622 24.90 -42.01 -3.27
N GLY A 623 23.77 -42.69 -3.12
CA GLY A 623 22.86 -42.53 -2.00
C GLY A 623 21.44 -42.13 -2.43
N THR A 624 20.46 -42.90 -1.95
CA THR A 624 19.02 -42.68 -2.19
C THR A 624 18.33 -41.87 -1.08
N THR A 625 19.09 -41.42 -0.07
CA THR A 625 18.59 -40.62 1.05
C THR A 625 18.12 -39.26 0.59
N ALA A 626 16.91 -38.87 1.00
CA ALA A 626 16.37 -37.53 0.76
C ALA A 626 16.64 -36.60 1.95
N GLU A 627 16.82 -35.31 1.70
CA GLU A 627 16.52 -34.30 2.72
C GLU A 627 15.00 -34.22 2.91
N VAL A 628 14.54 -34.11 4.16
CA VAL A 628 13.11 -34.28 4.49
C VAL A 628 12.59 -33.15 5.37
N ALA A 629 11.88 -32.19 4.77
CA ALA A 629 11.06 -31.23 5.50
C ALA A 629 9.60 -31.74 5.62
N THR A 630 8.83 -31.19 6.56
CA THR A 630 7.49 -31.70 6.87
C THR A 630 6.63 -30.56 7.40
N ARG A 631 5.36 -30.51 6.98
CA ARG A 631 4.40 -29.44 7.31
C ARG A 631 3.03 -30.08 7.58
N GLY A 632 2.30 -29.70 8.62
CA GLY A 632 1.03 -30.39 8.96
C GLY A 632 0.40 -29.94 10.28
N ARG A 633 -0.79 -30.48 10.59
CA ARG A 633 -1.43 -30.29 11.90
C ARG A 633 -0.64 -31.05 12.98
N SER A 634 -0.58 -30.54 14.21
CA SER A 634 -0.34 -31.44 15.37
C SER A 634 -1.56 -32.35 15.52
N MET A 635 -1.32 -33.64 15.65
CA MET A 635 -2.31 -34.68 15.32
C MET A 635 -3.36 -34.92 16.42
N ASP A 636 -3.21 -34.24 17.54
CA ASP A 636 -3.81 -34.49 18.86
C ASP A 636 -5.27 -33.96 18.97
N SER A 637 -6.04 -34.09 17.89
CA SER A 637 -7.41 -33.57 17.75
C SER A 637 -8.23 -34.11 16.55
N ILE A 638 -7.61 -34.84 15.61
CA ILE A 638 -8.23 -35.11 14.29
C ILE A 638 -9.48 -36.02 14.40
N ALA A 639 -9.66 -36.72 15.52
CA ALA A 639 -10.83 -37.57 15.81
C ALA A 639 -12.17 -36.80 15.88
N VAL A 640 -12.16 -35.48 16.11
CA VAL A 640 -13.36 -34.66 16.36
C VAL A 640 -13.91 -34.00 15.09
N LEU A 641 -13.06 -33.82 14.07
CA LEU A 641 -13.33 -32.94 12.92
C LEU A 641 -14.24 -33.56 11.85
N GLN A 642 -15.14 -32.75 11.31
CA GLN A 642 -16.13 -33.16 10.32
C GLN A 642 -15.52 -33.36 8.92
N PRO A 643 -16.03 -34.28 8.09
CA PRO A 643 -15.61 -34.38 6.69
C PRO A 643 -15.97 -33.11 5.90
N ARG A 644 -15.05 -32.68 5.04
CA ARG A 644 -15.20 -31.56 4.10
C ARG A 644 -15.68 -32.10 2.74
N ASP A 645 -16.55 -31.37 2.05
CA ASP A 645 -17.01 -31.76 0.71
C ASP A 645 -15.99 -31.44 -0.39
N LEU A 646 -15.16 -30.43 -0.15
CA LEU A 646 -14.15 -29.91 -1.09
C LEU A 646 -13.01 -29.27 -0.30
N SER A 647 -11.76 -29.51 -0.69
CA SER A 647 -10.60 -28.77 -0.17
C SER A 647 -9.75 -28.24 -1.33
N LEU A 648 -9.34 -26.97 -1.27
CA LEU A 648 -8.44 -26.32 -2.23
C LEU A 648 -7.13 -25.98 -1.52
N GLN A 649 -6.04 -26.65 -1.90
CA GLN A 649 -4.70 -26.37 -1.37
C GLN A 649 -3.97 -25.47 -2.38
N ILE A 650 -3.46 -24.31 -1.94
CA ILE A 650 -2.89 -23.31 -2.84
C ILE A 650 -1.56 -22.76 -2.30
N ARG A 651 -0.56 -22.74 -3.16
CA ARG A 651 0.82 -22.34 -2.85
C ARG A 651 1.39 -21.47 -4.00
N PRO A 652 2.27 -20.51 -3.70
CA PRO A 652 3.10 -19.90 -4.74
C PRO A 652 3.97 -20.95 -5.43
N SER A 653 4.15 -20.84 -6.74
CA SER A 653 5.18 -21.56 -7.50
C SER A 653 6.49 -20.75 -7.53
N PRO A 654 7.62 -21.33 -7.98
CA PRO A 654 8.87 -20.61 -8.18
C PRO A 654 8.80 -19.47 -9.22
N GLU A 655 7.82 -19.49 -10.13
CA GLU A 655 7.68 -18.53 -11.23
C GLU A 655 6.76 -17.34 -10.90
N ASN A 656 6.54 -17.06 -9.61
CA ASN A 656 5.67 -15.99 -9.10
C ASN A 656 4.20 -16.08 -9.55
N ASP A 657 3.71 -17.29 -9.80
CA ASP A 657 2.29 -17.62 -9.95
C ASP A 657 1.85 -18.66 -8.88
N TYR A 658 0.72 -19.34 -9.05
CA TYR A 658 0.15 -20.23 -8.02
C TYR A 658 -0.14 -21.65 -8.51
N GLU A 659 0.23 -22.65 -7.72
CA GLU A 659 -0.23 -24.03 -7.90
C GLU A 659 -1.47 -24.27 -7.03
N CYS A 660 -2.53 -24.82 -7.62
CA CYS A 660 -3.78 -25.15 -6.94
C CYS A 660 -4.10 -26.64 -7.07
N VAL A 661 -4.22 -27.33 -5.93
CA VAL A 661 -4.70 -28.70 -5.84
C VAL A 661 -6.14 -28.72 -5.33
N MET A 662 -7.06 -29.16 -6.18
CA MET A 662 -8.44 -29.45 -5.77
C MET A 662 -8.52 -30.89 -5.27
N CYS A 663 -8.84 -31.06 -3.99
CA CYS A 663 -9.01 -32.33 -3.31
C CYS A 663 -10.51 -32.64 -3.10
N GLY A 664 -10.91 -33.84 -3.50
CA GLY A 664 -12.28 -34.35 -3.42
C GLY A 664 -12.34 -35.81 -3.85
N ALA A 665 -13.41 -36.22 -4.57
CA ALA A 665 -13.53 -37.59 -5.09
C ALA A 665 -12.48 -37.96 -6.17
N VAL A 666 -11.83 -36.95 -6.75
CA VAL A 666 -10.64 -37.04 -7.60
C VAL A 666 -9.75 -35.87 -7.19
N ALA A 667 -8.43 -36.06 -7.10
CA ALA A 667 -7.50 -34.93 -6.92
C ALA A 667 -7.09 -34.36 -8.28
N THR A 668 -6.96 -33.04 -8.39
CA THR A 668 -6.52 -32.38 -9.62
C THR A 668 -5.59 -31.22 -9.26
N CYS A 669 -4.32 -31.30 -9.67
CA CYS A 669 -3.38 -30.18 -9.60
C CYS A 669 -3.47 -29.38 -10.92
N VAL A 670 -3.49 -28.05 -10.82
CA VAL A 670 -3.35 -27.13 -11.96
C VAL A 670 -2.49 -25.93 -11.55
N ARG A 671 -1.81 -25.31 -12.51
CA ARG A 671 -1.07 -24.07 -12.29
C ARG A 671 -1.92 -22.88 -12.72
N LEU A 672 -2.34 -22.05 -11.77
CA LEU A 672 -3.13 -20.84 -11.97
C LEU A 672 -2.20 -19.71 -12.47
N PRO A 673 -2.33 -19.25 -13.73
CA PRO A 673 -1.40 -18.30 -14.33
C PRO A 673 -1.77 -16.85 -13.98
N ILE A 674 -1.83 -16.57 -12.68
CA ILE A 674 -2.08 -15.26 -12.11
C ILE A 674 -0.92 -14.94 -11.17
N THR A 675 -0.22 -13.83 -11.41
CA THR A 675 0.90 -13.43 -10.55
C THR A 675 0.41 -12.78 -9.27
N ARG A 676 1.27 -12.69 -8.25
CA ARG A 676 0.95 -12.08 -6.95
C ARG A 676 0.32 -10.68 -7.10
N GLU A 677 0.92 -9.81 -7.91
CA GLU A 677 0.53 -8.41 -8.08
C GLU A 677 -0.80 -8.30 -8.85
N ARG A 678 -1.01 -9.20 -9.83
CA ARG A 678 -2.28 -9.30 -10.56
C ARG A 678 -3.41 -9.80 -9.68
N LEU A 679 -3.12 -10.72 -8.76
CA LEU A 679 -4.07 -11.18 -7.76
C LEU A 679 -4.42 -10.07 -6.76
N GLU A 680 -3.42 -9.38 -6.21
CA GLU A 680 -3.60 -8.27 -5.28
C GLU A 680 -4.45 -7.15 -5.90
N SER A 681 -4.10 -6.70 -7.11
CA SER A 681 -4.91 -5.74 -7.88
C SER A 681 -6.34 -6.24 -8.14
N ALA A 682 -6.51 -7.53 -8.44
CA ALA A 682 -7.81 -8.14 -8.67
C ALA A 682 -8.69 -8.17 -7.40
N VAL A 683 -8.07 -8.42 -6.25
CA VAL A 683 -8.72 -8.48 -4.95
C VAL A 683 -9.03 -7.08 -4.41
N MET A 684 -8.12 -6.11 -4.56
CA MET A 684 -8.39 -4.69 -4.27
C MET A 684 -9.58 -4.18 -5.10
N SER A 685 -9.63 -4.51 -6.40
CA SER A 685 -10.79 -4.19 -7.25
C SER A 685 -12.09 -4.72 -6.66
N ALA A 686 -12.08 -5.94 -6.11
CA ALA A 686 -13.28 -6.58 -5.58
C ALA A 686 -13.68 -5.98 -4.22
N ARG A 687 -12.73 -5.70 -3.33
CA ARG A 687 -12.98 -5.04 -2.03
C ARG A 687 -13.47 -3.59 -2.20
N ALA A 688 -13.00 -2.86 -3.21
CA ALA A 688 -13.53 -1.55 -3.57
C ALA A 688 -15.01 -1.60 -4.01
N GLU A 689 -15.43 -2.64 -4.73
CA GLU A 689 -16.84 -2.87 -5.12
C GLU A 689 -17.70 -3.34 -3.93
N LEU A 690 -17.12 -3.97 -2.89
CA LEU A 690 -17.82 -4.20 -1.61
C LEU A 690 -18.04 -2.88 -0.86
N LEU A 691 -17.01 -2.02 -0.81
CA LEU A 691 -17.11 -0.70 -0.20
C LEU A 691 -18.08 0.22 -0.94
N SER A 692 -18.20 0.12 -2.28
CA SER A 692 -19.15 0.91 -3.06
C SER A 692 -20.62 0.56 -2.73
N VAL A 693 -20.90 -0.68 -2.34
CA VAL A 693 -22.21 -1.08 -1.75
C VAL A 693 -22.42 -0.46 -0.37
N VAL A 694 -21.43 -0.57 0.53
CA VAL A 694 -21.51 0.05 1.88
C VAL A 694 -21.72 1.57 1.79
N MET A 695 -21.10 2.21 0.80
CA MET A 695 -21.19 3.65 0.53
C MET A 695 -22.32 4.02 -0.47
N GLN A 696 -23.19 3.09 -0.86
CA GLN A 696 -24.32 3.37 -1.75
C GLN A 696 -25.23 4.42 -1.11
N ARG A 697 -25.68 5.41 -1.91
CA ARG A 697 -26.74 6.35 -1.54
C ARG A 697 -28.08 5.94 -2.15
N ASP A 698 -29.18 6.22 -1.45
CA ASP A 698 -30.53 6.14 -1.99
C ASP A 698 -30.94 7.43 -2.73
N THR A 699 -32.16 7.46 -3.29
CA THR A 699 -32.70 8.63 -4.01
C THR A 699 -32.95 9.86 -3.12
N GLN A 700 -32.74 9.76 -1.80
CA GLN A 700 -32.80 10.86 -0.83
C GLN A 700 -31.39 11.23 -0.32
N GLY A 701 -30.33 10.66 -0.90
CA GLY A 701 -28.94 10.92 -0.53
C GLY A 701 -28.47 10.20 0.74
N ARG A 702 -29.32 9.36 1.37
CA ARG A 702 -29.02 8.62 2.60
C ARG A 702 -28.22 7.36 2.29
N TYR A 703 -27.45 6.85 3.24
CA TYR A 703 -26.72 5.59 3.10
C TYR A 703 -27.53 4.41 3.68
N PRO A 704 -28.38 3.69 2.91
CA PRO A 704 -29.24 2.63 3.45
C PRO A 704 -28.50 1.56 4.25
N PHE A 705 -27.27 1.21 3.84
CA PHE A 705 -26.44 0.21 4.51
C PHE A 705 -25.80 0.67 5.82
N GLN A 706 -25.81 1.99 6.11
CA GLN A 706 -25.20 2.57 7.31
C GLN A 706 -26.26 3.10 8.29
N CYS A 707 -27.37 3.63 7.78
CA CYS A 707 -28.45 4.22 8.58
C CYS A 707 -29.41 3.18 9.19
N GLY A 708 -29.31 1.90 8.83
CA GLY A 708 -30.19 0.84 9.32
C GLY A 708 -29.70 -0.55 8.93
N ILE A 709 -30.24 -1.59 9.59
CA ILE A 709 -30.03 -2.99 9.15
C ILE A 709 -31.03 -3.42 8.08
N ASP A 710 -32.25 -2.88 8.09
CA ASP A 710 -33.30 -3.18 7.12
C ASP A 710 -33.10 -2.39 5.81
N ILE A 711 -32.64 -3.09 4.78
CA ILE A 711 -32.24 -2.50 3.51
C ILE A 711 -33.47 -2.40 2.56
N PRO A 712 -33.65 -1.25 1.86
CA PRO A 712 -34.65 -1.14 0.80
C PRO A 712 -34.41 -2.13 -0.33
N GLU A 713 -35.48 -2.72 -0.88
CA GLU A 713 -35.45 -3.70 -1.99
C GLU A 713 -34.54 -3.23 -3.15
N GLN A 714 -34.68 -1.98 -3.59
CA GLN A 714 -33.87 -1.41 -4.68
C GLN A 714 -32.37 -1.36 -4.35
N ALA A 715 -32.00 -1.09 -3.10
CA ALA A 715 -30.60 -1.08 -2.67
C ALA A 715 -30.02 -2.50 -2.58
N ASN A 716 -30.80 -3.49 -2.14
CA ASN A 716 -30.39 -4.90 -2.22
C ASN A 716 -30.17 -5.34 -3.69
N GLN A 717 -31.05 -4.93 -4.61
CA GLN A 717 -30.91 -5.27 -6.03
C GLN A 717 -29.68 -4.62 -6.67
N THR A 718 -29.33 -3.37 -6.32
CA THR A 718 -28.06 -2.75 -6.72
C THR A 718 -26.86 -3.50 -6.12
N ALA A 719 -26.91 -3.83 -4.83
CA ALA A 719 -25.85 -4.59 -4.16
C ALA A 719 -25.61 -5.95 -4.83
N LEU A 720 -26.67 -6.68 -5.19
CA LEU A 720 -26.60 -7.94 -5.92
C LEU A 720 -25.87 -7.78 -7.26
N GLN A 721 -26.18 -6.74 -8.03
CA GLN A 721 -25.53 -6.46 -9.32
C GLN A 721 -24.04 -6.15 -9.16
N VAL A 722 -23.68 -5.27 -8.23
CA VAL A 722 -22.29 -4.86 -7.97
C VAL A 722 -21.46 -6.05 -7.45
N MET A 723 -21.95 -6.73 -6.40
CA MET A 723 -21.23 -7.84 -5.78
C MET A 723 -21.11 -9.05 -6.71
N ALA A 724 -22.16 -9.36 -7.50
CA ALA A 724 -22.11 -10.49 -8.44
C ALA A 724 -21.12 -10.23 -9.56
N ARG A 725 -21.08 -8.99 -10.10
CA ARG A 725 -20.08 -8.58 -11.09
C ARG A 725 -18.67 -8.66 -10.54
N ALA A 726 -18.42 -8.15 -9.32
CA ALA A 726 -17.11 -8.22 -8.67
C ALA A 726 -16.66 -9.68 -8.44
N GLY A 727 -17.53 -10.51 -7.87
CA GLY A 727 -17.30 -11.93 -7.61
C GLY A 727 -17.08 -12.76 -8.87
N ALA A 728 -17.84 -12.49 -9.95
CA ALA A 728 -17.71 -13.19 -11.22
C ALA A 728 -16.42 -12.77 -11.97
N LEU A 729 -16.04 -11.50 -11.92
CA LEU A 729 -14.77 -11.01 -12.47
C LEU A 729 -13.57 -11.62 -11.72
N LEU A 730 -13.64 -11.76 -10.40
CA LEU A 730 -12.60 -12.41 -9.61
C LEU A 730 -12.50 -13.91 -9.93
N MET A 731 -13.63 -14.63 -9.97
CA MET A 731 -13.69 -16.03 -10.41
C MET A 731 -13.11 -16.22 -11.82
N ARG A 732 -13.46 -15.32 -12.75
CA ARG A 732 -12.94 -15.34 -14.13
C ARG A 732 -11.44 -15.06 -14.19
N ARG A 733 -10.91 -14.13 -13.40
CA ARG A 733 -9.47 -13.85 -13.32
C ARG A 733 -8.66 -15.05 -12.81
N LEU A 734 -9.21 -15.82 -11.86
CA LEU A 734 -8.57 -17.00 -11.26
C LEU A 734 -8.53 -18.21 -12.20
N PHE A 735 -9.66 -18.59 -12.82
CA PHE A 735 -9.80 -19.86 -13.55
C PHE A 735 -10.04 -19.74 -15.07
N GLU A 736 -10.26 -18.53 -15.57
CA GLU A 736 -10.67 -18.28 -16.96
C GLU A 736 -9.85 -17.12 -17.60
N GLY A 737 -8.75 -16.72 -16.97
CA GLY A 737 -7.92 -15.58 -17.36
C GLY A 737 -6.99 -15.83 -18.56
N PRO A 738 -6.31 -14.78 -19.06
CA PRO A 738 -5.28 -14.92 -20.08
C PRO A 738 -4.16 -15.84 -19.60
N GLY A 739 -3.83 -16.86 -20.40
CA GLY A 739 -2.85 -17.90 -20.04
C GLY A 739 -3.44 -19.14 -19.37
N ALA A 740 -4.68 -19.12 -18.86
CA ALA A 740 -5.30 -20.32 -18.29
C ALA A 740 -5.34 -21.47 -19.32
N GLY A 741 -5.01 -22.69 -18.88
CA GLY A 741 -5.10 -23.90 -19.69
C GLY A 741 -6.53 -24.44 -19.81
N GLU A 742 -6.70 -25.57 -20.49
CA GLU A 742 -7.99 -26.28 -20.53
C GLU A 742 -8.31 -26.96 -19.19
N ASP A 743 -7.28 -27.46 -18.50
CA ASP A 743 -7.26 -27.99 -17.14
C ASP A 743 -7.72 -26.95 -16.10
N VAL A 744 -7.14 -25.74 -16.10
CA VAL A 744 -7.51 -24.63 -15.20
C VAL A 744 -8.98 -24.25 -15.42
N ARG A 745 -9.40 -24.13 -16.69
CA ARG A 745 -10.81 -23.89 -17.05
C ARG A 745 -11.73 -25.06 -16.70
N ALA A 746 -11.25 -26.30 -16.72
CA ALA A 746 -12.01 -27.47 -16.29
C ALA A 746 -12.21 -27.46 -14.76
N MET A 747 -11.18 -27.13 -13.98
CA MET A 747 -11.31 -26.95 -12.52
C MET A 747 -12.33 -25.86 -12.19
N GLY A 748 -12.25 -24.69 -12.85
CA GLY A 748 -13.23 -23.61 -12.66
C GLY A 748 -14.67 -24.05 -12.97
N LYS A 749 -14.88 -24.79 -14.06
CA LYS A 749 -16.19 -25.38 -14.42
C LYS A 749 -16.68 -26.40 -13.38
N VAL A 750 -15.79 -27.23 -12.83
CA VAL A 750 -16.13 -28.18 -11.76
C VAL A 750 -16.52 -27.44 -10.47
N LEU A 751 -15.78 -26.41 -10.06
CA LEU A 751 -16.08 -25.59 -8.90
C LEU A 751 -17.47 -24.92 -9.02
N ARG A 752 -17.75 -24.25 -10.16
CA ARG A 752 -19.08 -23.68 -10.46
C ARG A 752 -20.19 -24.73 -10.38
N ARG A 753 -19.97 -25.91 -10.98
CA ARG A 753 -20.95 -27.02 -11.01
C ARG A 753 -21.22 -27.62 -9.64
N LEU A 754 -20.21 -27.72 -8.77
CA LEU A 754 -20.37 -28.22 -7.41
C LEU A 754 -21.12 -27.21 -6.53
N ALA A 755 -20.74 -25.93 -6.57
CA ALA A 755 -21.38 -24.88 -5.78
C ALA A 755 -22.85 -24.66 -6.17
N THR A 756 -23.15 -24.52 -7.46
CA THR A 756 -24.53 -24.28 -7.95
C THR A 756 -25.46 -25.50 -7.82
N SER A 757 -24.94 -26.69 -7.50
CA SER A 757 -25.69 -27.93 -7.35
C SER A 757 -26.81 -27.84 -6.30
N PRO A 758 -28.09 -28.10 -6.63
CA PRO A 758 -29.22 -27.94 -5.70
C PRO A 758 -29.33 -29.05 -4.63
N ARG A 759 -28.31 -29.90 -4.46
CA ARG A 759 -28.37 -31.08 -3.58
C ARG A 759 -28.21 -30.76 -2.09
N ARG A 760 -27.21 -29.95 -1.72
CA ARG A 760 -26.94 -29.48 -0.35
C ARG A 760 -25.93 -28.33 -0.35
N PRO A 761 -25.86 -27.52 0.74
CA PRO A 761 -24.65 -26.78 1.10
C PRO A 761 -23.40 -27.66 1.10
N LEU A 762 -22.23 -27.04 0.97
CA LEU A 762 -20.93 -27.71 1.00
C LEU A 762 -20.11 -27.16 2.19
N ARG A 763 -19.23 -27.99 2.74
CA ARG A 763 -18.09 -27.56 3.56
C ARG A 763 -16.87 -27.46 2.65
N ILE A 764 -16.49 -26.23 2.32
CA ILE A 764 -15.35 -25.88 1.44
C ILE A 764 -14.20 -25.40 2.32
N GLN A 765 -13.07 -26.10 2.23
CA GLN A 765 -11.84 -25.75 2.90
C GLN A 765 -10.85 -25.09 1.93
N ILE A 766 -10.29 -23.96 2.30
CA ILE A 766 -9.17 -23.32 1.60
C ILE A 766 -7.94 -23.47 2.49
N VAL A 767 -6.86 -24.06 1.97
CA VAL A 767 -5.56 -24.16 2.66
C VAL A 767 -4.54 -23.38 1.84
N ALA A 768 -4.09 -22.23 2.34
CA ALA A 768 -3.23 -21.34 1.57
C ALA A 768 -2.09 -20.73 2.41
N LYS A 769 -0.89 -20.66 1.82
CA LYS A 769 0.26 -19.99 2.45
C LYS A 769 0.23 -18.47 2.26
N THR A 770 -0.08 -17.99 1.06
CA THR A 770 -0.12 -16.55 0.72
C THR A 770 -1.13 -16.26 -0.41
N MET A 771 -2.43 -16.34 -0.14
CA MET A 771 -3.47 -16.05 -1.16
C MET A 771 -4.76 -15.43 -0.57
N PRO A 772 -4.80 -14.10 -0.34
CA PRO A 772 -5.87 -13.40 0.39
C PRO A 772 -7.18 -13.18 -0.41
N ILE A 773 -7.66 -14.19 -1.12
CA ILE A 773 -8.92 -14.10 -1.88
C ILE A 773 -10.13 -14.04 -0.92
N PRO A 774 -11.07 -13.11 -1.13
CA PRO A 774 -12.36 -13.10 -0.42
C PRO A 774 -13.28 -14.18 -0.98
N TRP A 775 -13.03 -15.46 -0.64
CA TRP A 775 -13.76 -16.60 -1.22
C TRP A 775 -15.27 -16.54 -0.98
N SER A 776 -15.72 -15.88 0.10
CA SER A 776 -17.14 -15.66 0.39
C SER A 776 -17.89 -14.97 -0.76
N ILE A 777 -17.26 -14.02 -1.46
CA ILE A 777 -17.90 -13.20 -2.50
C ILE A 777 -17.75 -13.77 -3.92
N LEU A 778 -17.09 -14.92 -4.10
CA LEU A 778 -16.98 -15.52 -5.43
C LEU A 778 -18.35 -15.94 -5.94
N TYR A 779 -18.75 -15.36 -7.08
CA TYR A 779 -20.04 -15.57 -7.70
C TYR A 779 -19.95 -16.65 -8.79
N MET A 780 -20.57 -17.79 -8.51
CA MET A 780 -20.43 -19.02 -9.31
C MET A 780 -21.42 -19.13 -10.46
N GLY A 781 -22.53 -18.38 -10.42
CA GLY A 781 -23.50 -18.28 -11.50
C GLY A 781 -22.99 -17.43 -12.68
N ASP A 782 -23.87 -17.21 -13.66
CA ASP A 782 -23.61 -16.25 -14.74
C ASP A 782 -23.96 -14.82 -14.29
N ALA A 783 -23.13 -13.86 -14.71
CA ALA A 783 -23.25 -12.43 -14.47
C ALA A 783 -23.06 -11.61 -15.77
N SER A 784 -23.24 -12.25 -16.94
CA SER A 784 -23.29 -11.65 -18.28
C SER A 784 -24.35 -10.54 -18.42
N GLY A 785 -25.50 -10.72 -17.74
CA GLY A 785 -26.73 -9.96 -17.94
C GLY A 785 -27.88 -10.78 -18.55
N ASP A 786 -27.58 -11.93 -19.17
CA ASP A 786 -28.57 -12.78 -19.84
C ASP A 786 -29.40 -13.67 -18.89
N VAL A 787 -28.95 -13.82 -17.64
CA VAL A 787 -29.56 -14.67 -16.60
C VAL A 787 -29.84 -13.85 -15.34
N PRO A 788 -31.02 -14.00 -14.69
CA PRO A 788 -31.30 -13.36 -13.41
C PRO A 788 -30.25 -13.72 -12.34
N LEU A 789 -29.78 -12.70 -11.63
CA LEU A 789 -28.84 -12.88 -10.52
C LEU A 789 -29.56 -13.46 -9.29
N ASP A 790 -28.84 -14.27 -8.51
CA ASP A 790 -29.35 -14.89 -7.28
C ASP A 790 -28.25 -14.89 -6.20
N TRP A 791 -28.60 -14.46 -4.99
CA TRP A 791 -27.71 -14.50 -3.83
C TRP A 791 -27.21 -15.93 -3.51
N ASN A 792 -27.96 -16.98 -3.87
CA ASN A 792 -27.54 -18.38 -3.73
C ASN A 792 -26.41 -18.81 -4.69
N ASN A 793 -25.89 -17.90 -5.53
CA ASN A 793 -24.72 -18.15 -6.37
C ASN A 793 -23.39 -17.64 -5.76
N PHE A 794 -23.42 -16.89 -4.65
CA PHE A 794 -22.22 -16.57 -3.88
C PHE A 794 -21.80 -17.76 -3.01
N LEU A 795 -20.52 -18.11 -2.99
CA LEU A 795 -20.04 -19.21 -2.14
C LEU A 795 -20.42 -19.00 -0.67
N GLY A 796 -20.16 -17.82 -0.11
CA GLY A 796 -20.36 -17.52 1.30
C GLY A 796 -21.82 -17.48 1.75
N MET A 797 -22.78 -17.29 0.84
CA MET A 797 -24.22 -17.23 1.16
C MET A 797 -24.88 -18.62 1.22
N ARG A 798 -24.24 -19.63 0.63
CA ARG A 798 -24.80 -20.98 0.43
C ARG A 798 -23.95 -22.11 1.03
N HIS A 799 -22.66 -21.89 1.20
CA HIS A 799 -21.70 -22.90 1.65
C HIS A 799 -20.93 -22.41 2.87
N ILE A 800 -20.48 -23.35 3.70
CA ILE A 800 -19.49 -23.06 4.73
C ILE A 800 -18.14 -22.97 4.03
N VAL A 801 -17.44 -21.85 4.21
CA VAL A 801 -16.12 -21.59 3.61
C VAL A 801 -15.15 -21.27 4.75
N GLU A 802 -14.16 -22.12 4.97
CA GLU A 802 -13.10 -21.95 5.98
C GLU A 802 -11.76 -21.66 5.31
N HIS A 803 -10.97 -20.74 5.87
CA HIS A 803 -9.60 -20.47 5.44
C HIS A 803 -8.62 -20.96 6.52
N MET A 804 -7.81 -21.96 6.19
CA MET A 804 -6.74 -22.48 7.04
C MET A 804 -5.39 -21.90 6.56
N PRO A 805 -4.72 -21.04 7.35
CA PRO A 805 -3.38 -20.57 7.02
C PRO A 805 -2.34 -21.71 7.15
N PHE A 806 -1.31 -21.68 6.31
CA PHE A 806 -0.27 -22.71 6.22
C PHE A 806 0.80 -22.55 7.33
N GLN A 807 0.35 -22.65 8.60
CA GLN A 807 1.18 -22.50 9.81
C GLN A 807 2.30 -23.56 9.90
N ASN A 808 3.36 -23.28 10.65
CA ASN A 808 4.42 -24.25 10.90
C ASN A 808 5.18 -23.97 12.22
N PRO A 809 4.88 -24.69 13.33
CA PRO A 809 3.84 -25.71 13.50
C PRO A 809 2.43 -25.10 13.72
N MET A 810 1.38 -25.91 13.56
CA MET A 810 0.06 -25.57 14.11
C MET A 810 0.04 -25.83 15.62
N THR A 811 0.17 -24.76 16.41
CA THR A 811 0.21 -24.81 17.89
C THR A 811 -1.11 -25.24 18.53
N VAL A 812 -2.25 -25.00 17.86
CA VAL A 812 -3.58 -25.33 18.38
C VAL A 812 -4.39 -26.04 17.31
N THR A 813 -4.97 -27.21 17.62
CA THR A 813 -5.62 -28.07 16.62
C THR A 813 -7.01 -28.61 17.03
N ASP A 814 -7.27 -28.77 18.32
CA ASP A 814 -8.59 -29.08 18.92
C ASP A 814 -9.63 -28.01 18.53
N PRO A 815 -10.81 -28.32 17.94
CA PRO A 815 -11.84 -27.31 17.64
C PRO A 815 -12.56 -26.77 18.89
N GLU A 816 -12.47 -27.45 20.04
CA GLU A 816 -13.27 -27.10 21.23
C GLU A 816 -12.66 -25.90 21.99
N ILE A 817 -13.52 -25.03 22.53
CA ILE A 817 -13.12 -23.99 23.49
C ILE A 817 -13.83 -24.30 24.82
N VAL A 818 -13.05 -24.85 25.76
CA VAL A 818 -13.54 -25.34 27.04
C VAL A 818 -14.04 -24.16 27.90
N SER A 819 -15.34 -24.13 28.18
CA SER A 819 -16.02 -23.00 28.83
C SER A 819 -16.08 -23.08 30.36
N ASN A 820 -15.69 -24.22 30.94
CA ASN A 820 -15.91 -24.59 32.34
C ASN A 820 -14.64 -25.06 33.08
N ALA A 821 -13.45 -24.63 32.62
CA ALA A 821 -12.17 -25.03 33.19
C ALA A 821 -11.18 -23.85 33.37
N PRO A 822 -11.39 -22.93 34.33
CA PRO A 822 -12.50 -22.89 35.28
C PRO A 822 -13.77 -22.20 34.74
N GLN A 823 -13.62 -21.22 33.85
CA GLN A 823 -14.68 -20.43 33.22
C GLN A 823 -14.16 -19.79 31.93
N LEU A 824 -15.04 -19.54 30.95
CA LEU A 824 -14.66 -18.92 29.67
C LEU A 824 -14.17 -17.47 29.86
N SER A 825 -12.93 -17.15 29.47
CA SER A 825 -12.39 -15.78 29.53
C SER A 825 -12.44 -15.04 28.19
N VAL A 826 -12.98 -13.83 28.22
CA VAL A 826 -13.20 -12.94 27.07
C VAL A 826 -12.48 -11.62 27.28
N SER A 827 -11.58 -11.30 26.35
CA SER A 827 -10.92 -10.01 26.21
C SER A 827 -11.81 -9.10 25.35
N LEU A 828 -12.36 -8.04 25.96
CA LEU A 828 -13.24 -7.07 25.31
C LEU A 828 -12.46 -5.77 25.05
N ASN A 829 -11.92 -5.64 23.84
CA ASN A 829 -11.02 -4.54 23.47
C ASN A 829 -11.81 -3.52 22.64
N VAL A 830 -12.08 -2.34 23.19
CA VAL A 830 -13.02 -1.40 22.55
C VAL A 830 -12.50 0.04 22.59
N ASP A 831 -12.91 0.83 21.60
CA ASP A 831 -12.62 2.26 21.55
C ASP A 831 -13.90 3.09 21.82
N PRO A 832 -14.12 3.58 23.07
CA PRO A 832 -15.24 4.45 23.42
C PRO A 832 -15.39 5.73 22.59
N ASN A 833 -14.37 6.16 21.83
CA ASN A 833 -14.47 7.33 20.96
C ASN A 833 -15.50 7.12 19.82
N ILE A 834 -15.78 5.86 19.42
CA ILE A 834 -16.83 5.53 18.44
C ILE A 834 -18.20 6.09 18.86
N ASP A 835 -18.54 6.03 20.15
CA ASP A 835 -19.82 6.56 20.64
C ASP A 835 -19.91 8.09 20.56
N ILE A 836 -18.76 8.77 20.59
CA ILE A 836 -18.66 10.23 20.43
C ILE A 836 -18.75 10.56 18.94
N GLN A 837 -17.93 9.91 18.10
CA GLN A 837 -17.87 10.15 16.65
C GLN A 837 -19.22 9.91 15.95
N PHE A 838 -19.92 8.82 16.30
CA PHE A 838 -21.20 8.46 15.70
C PHE A 838 -22.41 8.93 16.52
N ASN A 839 -22.20 9.74 17.57
CA ASN A 839 -23.23 10.29 18.46
C ASN A 839 -24.27 9.23 18.92
N GLY A 840 -23.77 8.17 19.56
CA GLY A 840 -24.56 6.98 19.86
C GLY A 840 -24.12 6.18 21.09
N ASP A 841 -24.58 4.94 21.14
CA ASP A 841 -24.38 4.00 22.24
C ASP A 841 -23.81 2.65 21.79
N PHE A 842 -23.14 2.59 20.64
CA PHE A 842 -22.61 1.37 20.02
C PHE A 842 -21.63 0.61 20.93
N VAL A 843 -20.64 1.29 21.50
CA VAL A 843 -19.67 0.73 22.44
C VAL A 843 -20.31 0.46 23.80
N LYS A 844 -21.15 1.37 24.30
CA LYS A 844 -21.90 1.18 25.55
C LYS A 844 -22.83 -0.04 25.50
N SER A 845 -23.53 -0.26 24.39
CA SER A 845 -24.40 -1.42 24.18
C SER A 845 -23.60 -2.71 24.07
N GLN A 846 -22.45 -2.72 23.37
CA GLN A 846 -21.52 -3.86 23.38
C GLN A 846 -20.96 -4.16 24.78
N GLN A 847 -20.57 -3.15 25.55
CA GLN A 847 -20.14 -3.33 26.95
C GLN A 847 -21.28 -3.86 27.84
N ALA A 848 -22.50 -3.35 27.66
CA ALA A 848 -23.67 -3.82 28.40
C ALA A 848 -24.04 -5.28 28.04
N TYR A 849 -24.04 -5.64 26.75
CA TYR A 849 -24.24 -7.01 26.26
C TYR A 849 -23.26 -7.99 26.93
N TRP A 850 -21.97 -7.66 26.93
CA TRP A 850 -20.95 -8.53 27.53
C TRP A 850 -21.04 -8.59 29.06
N ALA A 851 -21.39 -7.50 29.75
CA ALA A 851 -21.61 -7.50 31.20
C ALA A 851 -22.85 -8.33 31.60
N ASP A 852 -23.93 -8.22 30.83
CA ASP A 852 -25.17 -9.02 30.98
C ASP A 852 -24.93 -10.51 30.71
N ARG A 853 -24.15 -10.83 29.66
CA ARG A 853 -23.67 -12.21 29.39
C ARG A 853 -22.83 -12.76 30.54
N ALA A 854 -21.84 -12.00 31.03
CA ALA A 854 -21.01 -12.40 32.18
C ALA A 854 -21.86 -12.70 33.42
N ALA A 855 -22.82 -11.84 33.74
CA ALA A 855 -23.71 -11.98 34.88
C ALA A 855 -24.67 -13.19 34.79
N ARG A 856 -25.11 -13.57 33.57
CA ARG A 856 -26.03 -14.71 33.37
C ARG A 856 -25.32 -16.06 33.24
N SER A 857 -24.26 -16.14 32.45
CA SER A 857 -23.70 -17.41 31.98
C SER A 857 -22.30 -17.71 32.56
N GLY A 858 -21.84 -16.92 33.53
CA GLY A 858 -20.62 -17.20 34.31
C GLY A 858 -19.30 -16.95 33.57
N LEU A 859 -19.31 -16.09 32.54
CA LEU A 859 -18.09 -15.74 31.81
C LEU A 859 -17.24 -14.74 32.60
N GLN A 860 -15.92 -14.81 32.41
CA GLN A 860 -15.02 -13.72 32.74
C GLN A 860 -14.92 -12.78 31.54
N VAL A 861 -15.28 -11.50 31.73
CA VAL A 861 -15.09 -10.45 30.72
C VAL A 861 -14.10 -9.42 31.26
N THR A 862 -13.00 -9.25 30.55
CA THR A 862 -11.97 -8.25 30.86
C THR A 862 -12.04 -7.14 29.81
N ALA A 863 -12.67 -6.02 30.16
CA ALA A 863 -12.75 -4.85 29.28
C ALA A 863 -11.42 -4.07 29.27
N ARG A 864 -10.92 -3.75 28.07
CA ARG A 864 -9.67 -3.03 27.84
C ARG A 864 -9.94 -1.91 26.83
N THR A 865 -9.68 -0.66 27.22
CA THR A 865 -9.97 0.53 26.39
C THR A 865 -8.73 1.30 25.95
N THR A 866 -7.54 0.91 26.40
CA THR A 866 -6.27 1.55 26.06
C THR A 866 -5.28 0.56 25.44
N SER A 867 -4.45 1.05 24.52
CA SER A 867 -3.42 0.26 23.84
C SER A 867 -2.43 -0.39 24.82
N ASP A 868 -2.09 0.30 25.91
CA ASP A 868 -1.18 -0.23 26.92
C ASP A 868 -1.79 -1.39 27.72
N ALA A 869 -3.09 -1.33 28.06
CA ALA A 869 -3.77 -2.43 28.75
C ALA A 869 -3.87 -3.70 27.88
N LEU A 870 -4.06 -3.53 26.57
CA LEU A 870 -3.99 -4.61 25.58
C LEU A 870 -2.58 -5.19 25.50
N VAL A 871 -1.55 -4.35 25.30
CA VAL A 871 -0.15 -4.78 25.19
C VAL A 871 0.32 -5.51 26.46
N THR A 872 -0.04 -5.03 27.65
CA THR A 872 0.27 -5.70 28.92
C THR A 872 -0.34 -7.10 28.98
N ALA A 873 -1.61 -7.26 28.56
CA ALA A 873 -2.27 -8.56 28.55
C ALA A 873 -1.70 -9.52 27.49
N LEU A 874 -1.38 -9.02 26.29
CA LEU A 874 -0.75 -9.83 25.24
C LEU A 874 0.67 -10.27 25.64
N ARG A 875 1.43 -9.42 26.34
CA ARG A 875 2.76 -9.75 26.84
C ARG A 875 2.74 -10.78 27.98
N ASP A 876 1.73 -10.76 28.85
CA ASP A 876 1.66 -11.67 30.00
C ASP A 876 1.37 -13.12 29.56
N ALA A 877 2.30 -14.02 29.89
CA ALA A 877 2.20 -15.45 29.59
C ALA A 877 1.10 -16.17 30.39
N GLN A 878 0.49 -15.55 31.40
CA GLN A 878 -0.58 -16.12 32.21
C GLN A 878 -1.98 -15.57 31.87
N THR A 879 -2.11 -14.66 30.89
CA THR A 879 -3.41 -14.17 30.41
C THR A 879 -4.26 -15.33 29.88
N PRO A 880 -5.42 -15.64 30.48
CA PRO A 880 -6.22 -16.83 30.16
C PRO A 880 -7.25 -16.59 29.04
N ASP A 881 -7.11 -15.51 28.27
CA ASP A 881 -8.17 -15.06 27.36
C ASP A 881 -8.33 -16.00 26.16
N GLN A 882 -9.54 -16.59 26.03
CA GLN A 882 -9.92 -17.60 25.03
C GLN A 882 -10.73 -17.01 23.87
N ILE A 883 -11.29 -15.80 24.07
CA ILE A 883 -11.88 -14.98 23.00
C ILE A 883 -11.23 -13.60 23.08
N LEU A 884 -10.71 -13.11 21.95
CA LEU A 884 -10.21 -11.74 21.79
C LEU A 884 -11.15 -10.98 20.86
N TYR A 885 -12.12 -10.28 21.44
CA TYR A 885 -13.05 -9.45 20.68
C TYR A 885 -12.54 -8.01 20.60
N PHE A 886 -12.52 -7.45 19.39
CA PHE A 886 -12.17 -6.05 19.14
C PHE A 886 -13.36 -5.32 18.51
N TYR A 887 -13.73 -4.17 19.09
CA TYR A 887 -14.77 -3.27 18.56
C TYR A 887 -14.22 -1.83 18.60
N CYS A 888 -13.47 -1.49 17.57
CA CYS A 888 -12.61 -0.31 17.51
C CYS A 888 -12.41 0.16 16.05
N HIS A 889 -11.54 1.14 15.81
CA HIS A 889 -11.04 1.40 14.45
C HIS A 889 -9.82 0.53 14.13
N ALA A 890 -9.65 0.25 12.85
CA ALA A 890 -8.44 -0.37 12.31
C ALA A 890 -7.98 0.36 11.05
N VAL A 891 -6.69 0.28 10.78
CA VAL A 891 -6.06 0.57 9.49
C VAL A 891 -5.31 -0.68 9.08
N SER A 892 -5.52 -1.17 7.86
CA SER A 892 -4.66 -2.19 7.26
C SER A 892 -3.75 -1.52 6.23
N ARG A 893 -2.47 -1.90 6.21
CA ARG A 893 -1.46 -1.33 5.32
C ARG A 893 -0.93 -2.34 4.31
N GLY A 894 -0.74 -1.88 3.08
CA GLY A 894 -0.26 -2.67 1.95
C GLY A 894 1.25 -2.91 1.99
N LEU A 895 1.75 -3.94 1.30
CA LEU A 895 3.19 -4.15 1.08
C LEU A 895 3.87 -3.01 0.31
N THR A 896 3.10 -2.25 -0.47
CA THR A 896 3.55 -1.10 -1.26
C THR A 896 3.11 0.24 -0.66
N GLU A 897 2.66 0.25 0.60
CA GLU A 897 2.25 1.46 1.31
C GLU A 897 3.31 1.83 2.38
N PRO A 898 3.42 3.12 2.79
CA PRO A 898 4.41 3.54 3.78
C PRO A 898 4.34 2.74 5.09
N GLY A 899 5.48 2.19 5.50
CA GLY A 899 5.60 1.31 6.69
C GLY A 899 5.17 -0.15 6.45
N GLY A 900 4.71 -0.52 5.26
CA GLY A 900 4.30 -1.89 4.94
C GLY A 900 3.17 -2.42 5.84
N PRO A 901 2.96 -3.74 5.92
CA PRO A 901 1.95 -4.33 6.80
C PRO A 901 2.17 -3.99 8.28
N GLY A 902 3.42 -3.73 8.70
CA GLY A 902 3.80 -3.33 10.06
C GLY A 902 3.12 -2.05 10.54
N ALA A 903 2.84 -1.11 9.64
CA ALA A 903 2.09 0.11 9.92
C ALA A 903 0.55 -0.09 9.97
N SER A 904 0.03 -1.30 9.75
CA SER A 904 -1.38 -1.60 10.08
C SER A 904 -1.62 -1.40 11.58
N SER A 905 -2.73 -0.78 11.99
CA SER A 905 -2.96 -0.44 13.41
C SER A 905 -4.38 -0.71 13.89
N LEU A 906 -4.52 -0.86 15.21
CA LEU A 906 -5.80 -0.87 15.93
C LEU A 906 -5.86 0.39 16.81
N ALA A 907 -6.91 1.20 16.67
CA ALA A 907 -7.12 2.35 17.54
C ALA A 907 -7.75 1.92 18.87
N LEU A 908 -7.24 2.45 19.97
CA LEU A 908 -7.82 2.42 21.32
C LEU A 908 -7.48 3.76 21.98
N ILE A 909 -8.05 4.07 23.15
CA ILE A 909 -7.77 5.33 23.85
C ILE A 909 -6.26 5.47 24.12
N GLY A 910 -5.69 6.59 23.66
CA GLY A 910 -4.25 6.86 23.68
C GLY A 910 -3.70 6.98 22.26
N LYS A 911 -2.79 6.08 21.89
CA LYS A 911 -2.21 5.99 20.54
C LYS A 911 -2.73 4.77 19.80
N SER A 912 -2.97 4.90 18.49
CA SER A 912 -3.14 3.76 17.59
C SER A 912 -1.97 2.79 17.73
N LEU A 913 -2.26 1.51 17.88
CA LEU A 913 -1.28 0.46 18.14
C LEU A 913 -0.96 -0.26 16.82
N THR A 914 0.22 -0.02 16.28
CA THR A 914 0.67 -0.64 15.02
C THR A 914 1.00 -2.14 15.17
N LEU A 915 1.16 -2.85 14.06
CA LEU A 915 1.68 -4.23 14.06
C LEU A 915 3.17 -4.27 14.41
N ASP A 916 3.93 -3.22 14.11
CA ASP A 916 5.30 -3.08 14.60
C ASP A 916 5.34 -2.78 16.10
N ASP A 917 4.46 -1.91 16.62
CA ASP A 917 4.25 -1.75 18.08
C ASP A 917 3.95 -3.09 18.74
N LEU A 918 3.00 -3.86 18.21
CA LEU A 918 2.66 -5.18 18.73
C LEU A 918 3.88 -6.13 18.66
N SER A 919 4.51 -6.24 17.50
CA SER A 919 5.65 -7.13 17.24
C SER A 919 6.91 -6.76 18.03
N LEU A 920 7.05 -5.52 18.49
CA LEU A 920 8.09 -5.09 19.43
C LEU A 920 7.66 -5.24 20.90
N ARG A 921 6.40 -4.93 21.24
CA ARG A 921 5.96 -4.76 22.62
C ARG A 921 5.32 -6.01 23.22
N THR A 922 4.94 -7.03 22.43
CA THR A 922 4.37 -8.30 22.91
C THR A 922 5.30 -9.50 22.75
N GLN A 923 6.59 -9.30 22.42
CA GLN A 923 7.56 -10.37 22.19
C GLN A 923 7.62 -11.36 23.38
N ARG A 924 7.52 -12.65 23.06
CA ARG A 924 7.41 -13.77 24.00
C ARG A 924 8.08 -15.01 23.41
N GLU A 925 8.60 -15.87 24.29
CA GLU A 925 9.09 -17.20 23.92
C GLU A 925 7.98 -18.27 23.88
N ALA A 926 6.76 -17.94 24.35
CA ALA A 926 5.65 -18.88 24.50
C ALA A 926 4.31 -18.32 23.97
N PRO A 927 3.46 -19.15 23.32
CA PRO A 927 2.18 -18.74 22.73
C PRO A 927 1.15 -18.28 23.77
N LEU A 928 0.10 -17.58 23.32
CA LEU A 928 -1.02 -17.10 24.15
C LEU A 928 -1.74 -18.27 24.84
N ALA A 929 -1.70 -18.31 26.17
CA ALA A 929 -2.11 -19.49 26.96
C ALA A 929 -3.59 -19.90 26.80
N GLY A 930 -4.47 -18.94 26.49
CA GLY A 930 -5.90 -19.21 26.22
C GLY A 930 -6.20 -19.71 24.80
N ASN A 931 -5.20 -19.81 23.92
CA ASN A 931 -5.34 -20.20 22.50
C ASN A 931 -6.52 -19.49 21.77
N PRO A 932 -6.58 -18.14 21.80
CA PRO A 932 -7.83 -17.42 21.58
C PRO A 932 -8.41 -17.54 20.17
N LEU A 933 -9.74 -17.55 20.09
CA LEU A 933 -10.43 -17.11 18.88
C LEU A 933 -10.42 -15.57 18.85
N VAL A 934 -9.76 -14.98 17.85
CA VAL A 934 -9.73 -13.53 17.65
C VAL A 934 -10.88 -13.13 16.74
N PHE A 935 -11.69 -12.16 17.15
CA PHE A 935 -12.76 -11.58 16.34
C PHE A 935 -12.53 -10.07 16.29
N ILE A 936 -12.15 -9.55 15.12
CA ILE A 936 -11.91 -8.12 14.92
C ILE A 936 -13.08 -7.54 14.12
N ASN A 937 -13.90 -6.77 14.82
CA ASN A 937 -15.11 -6.12 14.32
C ASN A 937 -14.84 -4.62 14.13
N ALA A 938 -13.81 -4.31 13.33
CA ALA A 938 -13.25 -2.97 13.27
C ALA A 938 -13.86 -2.11 12.16
N CYS A 939 -14.11 -0.84 12.49
CA CYS A 939 -14.63 0.14 11.54
C CYS A 939 -13.45 0.86 10.85
N GLU A 940 -13.01 0.33 9.70
CA GLU A 940 -11.84 0.85 8.97
C GLU A 940 -11.93 2.35 8.65
N SER A 941 -10.85 3.08 8.93
CA SER A 941 -10.72 4.49 8.62
C SER A 941 -10.08 4.71 7.25
N ALA A 942 -10.92 5.05 6.28
CA ALA A 942 -10.60 5.67 4.97
C ALA A 942 -9.75 4.91 3.93
N GLU A 943 -9.02 3.84 4.27
CA GLU A 943 -8.05 3.21 3.35
C GLU A 943 -8.46 1.80 2.87
N MET A 944 -8.24 1.50 1.59
CA MET A 944 -8.68 0.27 0.91
C MET A 944 -7.53 -0.75 0.73
N SER A 945 -6.96 -1.26 1.82
CA SER A 945 -5.86 -2.20 1.74
C SER A 945 -6.33 -3.67 1.76
N PRO A 946 -5.74 -4.58 0.95
CA PRO A 946 -6.16 -5.98 0.90
C PRO A 946 -5.61 -6.85 2.07
N MET A 947 -5.02 -6.24 3.10
CA MET A 947 -3.96 -6.89 3.90
C MET A 947 -4.32 -7.24 5.35
N PHE A 948 -5.60 -7.43 5.67
CA PHE A 948 -5.98 -8.10 6.93
C PHE A 948 -5.26 -9.47 7.10
N TYR A 949 -4.96 -10.11 5.95
CA TYR A 949 -4.26 -11.38 5.82
C TYR A 949 -2.71 -11.31 5.76
N ASP A 950 -2.09 -10.19 5.38
CA ASP A 950 -0.62 -10.02 5.46
C ASP A 950 -0.21 -9.28 6.76
N GLY A 951 -1.20 -8.80 7.55
CA GLY A 951 -1.01 -8.12 8.84
C GLY A 951 -1.59 -8.89 10.03
N PHE A 952 -2.80 -8.55 10.48
CA PHE A 952 -3.33 -9.00 11.78
C PHE A 952 -3.60 -10.50 11.85
N VAL A 953 -4.04 -11.15 10.77
CA VAL A 953 -4.24 -12.60 10.76
C VAL A 953 -2.95 -13.36 11.06
N PRO A 954 -1.85 -13.24 10.29
CA PRO A 954 -0.62 -13.98 10.56
C PRO A 954 -0.02 -13.60 11.91
N TYR A 955 -0.01 -12.31 12.28
CA TYR A 955 0.45 -11.89 13.61
C TYR A 955 -0.25 -12.64 14.75
N PHE A 956 -1.58 -12.62 14.82
CA PHE A 956 -2.29 -13.30 15.91
C PHE A 956 -2.16 -14.82 15.86
N ILE A 957 -2.12 -15.40 14.65
CA ILE A 957 -1.86 -16.83 14.43
C ILE A 957 -0.48 -17.23 14.95
N ASP A 958 0.57 -16.46 14.65
CA ASP A 958 1.94 -16.72 15.12
C ASP A 958 2.09 -16.50 16.64
N GLN A 959 1.26 -15.64 17.25
CA GLN A 959 1.12 -15.56 18.72
C GLN A 959 0.36 -16.77 19.33
N GLY A 960 -0.17 -17.70 18.53
CA GLY A 960 -0.88 -18.89 18.99
C GLY A 960 -2.41 -18.76 19.08
N ALA A 961 -3.02 -17.82 18.35
CA ALA A 961 -4.48 -17.79 18.21
C ALA A 961 -5.00 -19.04 17.48
N ARG A 962 -6.15 -19.57 17.94
CA ARG A 962 -6.91 -20.65 17.29
C ARG A 962 -7.39 -20.27 15.88
N GLY A 963 -7.64 -18.99 15.65
CA GLY A 963 -8.12 -18.47 14.39
C GLY A 963 -8.52 -17.01 14.50
N VAL A 964 -8.76 -16.38 13.34
CA VAL A 964 -9.09 -14.96 13.25
C VAL A 964 -10.33 -14.75 12.37
N ILE A 965 -11.28 -13.96 12.87
CA ILE A 965 -12.45 -13.49 12.14
C ILE A 965 -12.27 -11.98 11.92
N GLY A 966 -12.48 -11.53 10.69
CA GLY A 966 -12.33 -10.12 10.30
C GLY A 966 -13.24 -9.77 9.13
N THR A 967 -13.14 -8.53 8.63
CA THR A 967 -13.99 -8.01 7.57
C THR A 967 -13.19 -7.70 6.30
N GLU A 968 -13.78 -7.96 5.13
CA GLU A 968 -13.17 -7.78 3.80
C GLU A 968 -13.10 -6.30 3.35
N CYS A 969 -13.83 -5.41 4.02
CA CYS A 969 -13.71 -3.95 3.94
C CYS A 969 -14.45 -3.31 5.12
N LYS A 970 -14.31 -1.98 5.27
CA LYS A 970 -15.07 -1.13 6.20
C LYS A 970 -16.51 -1.58 6.37
N THR A 971 -16.84 -2.02 7.58
CA THR A 971 -18.20 -2.46 7.96
C THR A 971 -18.90 -1.35 8.76
N PRO A 972 -20.20 -1.06 8.54
CA PRO A 972 -20.92 -0.03 9.29
C PRO A 972 -21.08 -0.36 10.77
N VAL A 973 -20.86 0.62 11.65
CA VAL A 973 -20.91 0.48 13.12
C VAL A 973 -22.19 -0.22 13.61
N LEU A 974 -23.36 0.20 13.11
CA LEU A 974 -24.65 -0.38 13.45
C LEU A 974 -24.77 -1.86 13.02
N PHE A 975 -24.34 -2.19 11.80
CA PHE A 975 -24.36 -3.56 11.31
C PHE A 975 -23.36 -4.44 12.07
N ALA A 976 -22.15 -3.91 12.34
CA ALA A 976 -21.12 -4.57 13.12
C ALA A 976 -21.61 -4.96 14.52
N ARG A 977 -22.36 -4.07 15.21
CA ARG A 977 -22.99 -4.37 16.50
C ARG A 977 -24.00 -5.51 16.37
N GLU A 978 -25.01 -5.33 15.52
CA GLU A 978 -26.14 -6.26 15.35
C GLU A 978 -25.69 -7.64 14.87
N TRP A 979 -24.61 -7.70 14.07
CA TRP A 979 -23.96 -8.93 13.65
C TRP A 979 -23.28 -9.65 14.83
N ALA A 980 -22.45 -8.93 15.60
CA ALA A 980 -21.67 -9.51 16.68
C ALA A 980 -22.54 -10.06 17.82
N GLU A 981 -23.60 -9.36 18.23
CA GLU A 981 -24.50 -9.84 19.29
C GLU A 981 -25.15 -11.17 18.88
N ARG A 982 -25.73 -11.23 17.68
CA ARG A 982 -26.41 -12.42 17.13
C ARG A 982 -25.43 -13.56 16.77
N PHE A 983 -24.15 -13.25 16.62
CA PHE A 983 -23.04 -14.19 16.49
C PHE A 983 -22.64 -14.78 17.84
N PHE A 984 -22.34 -13.95 18.83
CA PHE A 984 -21.93 -14.45 20.15
C PHE A 984 -23.07 -15.17 20.86
N ASP A 985 -24.33 -14.76 20.68
CA ASP A 985 -25.50 -15.52 21.16
C ASP A 985 -25.51 -16.99 20.68
N ARG A 986 -25.17 -17.24 19.41
CA ARG A 986 -25.11 -18.59 18.82
C ARG A 986 -23.84 -19.33 19.19
N PHE A 987 -22.70 -18.66 19.07
CA PHE A 987 -21.38 -19.25 19.28
C PHE A 987 -21.18 -19.63 20.76
N LEU A 988 -21.53 -18.75 21.70
CA LEU A 988 -21.50 -19.04 23.14
C LEU A 988 -22.44 -20.21 23.49
N ALA A 989 -23.60 -20.30 22.85
CA ALA A 989 -24.53 -21.44 23.00
C ALA A 989 -24.02 -22.77 22.42
N GLY A 990 -22.81 -22.81 21.86
CA GLY A 990 -22.17 -24.02 21.32
C GLY A 990 -22.57 -24.34 19.89
N MET A 991 -22.99 -23.36 19.09
CA MET A 991 -23.14 -23.56 17.64
C MET A 991 -21.75 -23.51 16.97
N PRO A 992 -21.39 -24.48 16.10
CA PRO A 992 -20.16 -24.44 15.32
C PRO A 992 -20.00 -23.16 14.50
N LEU A 993 -18.77 -22.66 14.43
CA LEU A 993 -18.44 -21.36 13.87
C LEU A 993 -18.91 -21.18 12.41
N GLY A 994 -18.64 -22.19 11.57
CA GLY A 994 -19.03 -22.17 10.16
C GLY A 994 -20.55 -22.18 9.95
N SER A 995 -21.29 -22.88 10.83
CA SER A 995 -22.76 -22.86 10.83
C SER A 995 -23.29 -21.50 11.27
N THR A 996 -22.72 -20.94 12.35
CA THR A 996 -23.09 -19.62 12.90
C THR A 996 -22.98 -18.53 11.84
N VAL A 997 -21.85 -18.46 11.12
CA VAL A 997 -21.62 -17.46 10.07
C VAL A 997 -22.57 -17.65 8.88
N LEU A 998 -22.80 -18.88 8.42
CA LEU A 998 -23.69 -19.16 7.29
C LEU A 998 -25.16 -18.86 7.62
N GLU A 999 -25.64 -19.26 8.80
CA GLU A 999 -26.99 -18.95 9.26
C GLU A 999 -27.22 -17.44 9.40
N LEU A 1000 -26.24 -16.69 9.92
CA LEU A 1000 -26.35 -15.23 10.05
C LEU A 1000 -26.36 -14.51 8.70
N ARG A 1001 -25.50 -14.91 7.74
CA ARG A 1001 -25.53 -14.35 6.38
C ARG A 1001 -26.92 -14.47 5.76
N ARG A 1002 -27.53 -15.64 5.93
CA ARG A 1002 -28.89 -15.91 5.46
C ARG A 1002 -29.96 -15.19 6.28
N GLU A 1003 -29.84 -15.11 7.60
CA GLU A 1003 -30.80 -14.37 8.42
C GLU A 1003 -30.85 -12.89 8.02
N PHE A 1004 -29.70 -12.23 7.92
CA PHE A 1004 -29.62 -10.81 7.54
C PHE A 1004 -30.11 -10.58 6.10
N LEU A 1005 -29.81 -11.49 5.16
CA LEU A 1005 -30.37 -11.39 3.81
C LEU A 1005 -31.89 -11.63 3.78
N GLU A 1006 -32.39 -12.70 4.38
CA GLU A 1006 -33.79 -13.13 4.27
C GLU A 1006 -34.76 -12.28 5.11
N ARG A 1007 -34.32 -11.75 6.26
CA ARG A 1007 -35.15 -10.88 7.12
C ARG A 1007 -34.97 -9.40 6.83
N HIS A 1008 -33.73 -8.96 6.65
CA HIS A 1008 -33.36 -7.54 6.59
C HIS A 1008 -32.91 -7.08 5.19
N ARG A 1009 -32.92 -7.95 4.17
CA ARG A 1009 -32.33 -7.72 2.83
C ARG A 1009 -30.86 -7.27 2.86
N ASN A 1010 -30.13 -7.65 3.91
CA ASN A 1010 -28.81 -7.12 4.20
C ASN A 1010 -27.72 -8.16 3.84
N PRO A 1011 -26.96 -7.96 2.74
CA PRO A 1011 -25.95 -8.92 2.29
C PRO A 1011 -24.58 -8.73 2.98
N LEU A 1012 -24.43 -7.73 3.87
CA LEU A 1012 -23.13 -7.36 4.45
C LEU A 1012 -22.50 -8.47 5.31
N GLY A 1013 -23.24 -9.52 5.68
CA GLY A 1013 -22.65 -10.73 6.26
C GLY A 1013 -21.62 -11.43 5.36
N LEU A 1014 -21.63 -11.16 4.03
CA LEU A 1014 -20.60 -11.61 3.10
C LEU A 1014 -19.24 -10.92 3.32
N LEU A 1015 -19.22 -9.75 3.98
CA LEU A 1015 -17.99 -9.06 4.34
C LEU A 1015 -17.18 -9.80 5.40
N TYR A 1016 -17.78 -10.64 6.25
CA TYR A 1016 -17.02 -11.38 7.27
C TYR A 1016 -16.27 -12.57 6.66
N ALA A 1017 -14.98 -12.67 6.95
CA ALA A 1017 -14.08 -13.75 6.57
C ALA A 1017 -13.64 -14.57 7.79
N MET A 1018 -13.38 -15.86 7.60
CA MET A 1018 -13.16 -16.84 8.68
C MET A 1018 -11.83 -17.58 8.47
N TYR A 1019 -10.77 -17.08 9.10
CA TYR A 1019 -9.44 -17.69 9.13
C TYR A 1019 -9.31 -18.63 10.34
N CYS A 1020 -10.19 -19.63 10.41
CA CYS A 1020 -10.36 -20.55 11.52
C CYS A 1020 -11.04 -21.85 11.02
N ASP A 1021 -10.87 -22.96 11.75
CA ASP A 1021 -11.55 -24.22 11.46
C ASP A 1021 -13.06 -24.09 11.70
N ALA A 1022 -13.90 -24.48 10.73
CA ALA A 1022 -15.34 -24.26 10.75
C ALA A 1022 -16.08 -25.02 11.88
N ASP A 1023 -15.47 -26.09 12.40
CA ASP A 1023 -16.05 -26.88 13.48
C ASP A 1023 -15.81 -26.25 14.87
N THR A 1024 -15.03 -25.16 14.95
CA THR A 1024 -14.73 -24.44 16.21
C THR A 1024 -15.99 -24.09 16.99
N MET A 1025 -16.04 -24.40 18.30
CA MET A 1025 -17.23 -24.18 19.14
C MET A 1025 -16.94 -24.08 20.64
N ILE A 1026 -17.82 -23.39 21.37
CA ILE A 1026 -17.79 -23.32 22.85
C ILE A 1026 -18.40 -24.60 23.45
N LEU A 1027 -17.68 -25.26 24.35
CA LEU A 1027 -18.13 -26.50 24.99
C LEU A 1027 -17.83 -26.54 26.51
N PRO A 1028 -18.82 -26.88 27.37
CA PRO A 1028 -20.25 -26.93 27.08
C PRO A 1028 -20.80 -25.55 26.66
N GLY A 1029 -21.82 -25.56 25.80
CA GLY A 1029 -22.49 -24.34 25.34
C GLY A 1029 -23.16 -23.58 26.49
N LEU A 1030 -22.86 -22.29 26.59
CA LEU A 1030 -23.35 -21.34 27.59
C LEU A 1030 -24.71 -20.76 27.15
N ARG A 1031 -25.69 -20.73 28.05
CA ARG A 1031 -27.06 -20.24 27.78
C ARG A 1031 -27.27 -18.85 28.36
#